data_AF-A0A536GZQ5-F1
#
_entry.id   AF-A0A536GZQ5-F1
#
_cell.length_a   1.000
_cell.length_b   1.000
_cell.length_c   1.000
_cell.angle_alpha   90.00
_cell.angle_beta   90.00
_cell.angle_gamma   90.00
#
_symmetry.space_group_name_H-M   'P 1'
#
loop_
_entity.id
_entity.type
_entity.pdbx_description
1 polymer ?
#
loop_
_entity_poly.entity_id
_entity_poly.type
_entity_poly.pdbx_seq_one_letter_code
_entity_poly.pdbx_strand_id
1 'polypeptide(L)'
;MRMFNRRFLRVASALGAACLALTVSIPLSTASAAPLTLAPGGPGALSHFDLARKDCLGTAADTASKVWYTVAGGVLSDVYYPTIDNTNVETLQYIVTDGSTFTDLQSRDMTYGVRAVDPGGMECQVTATAKSGAYRIVTDYFPDPGRNTLLMKVRVHNLTHSDLQVYVRFDASVNGNGGGGAGNGGGDSATVDSSTGHAVLVSYDTRTETNAVNRDYAQPVFAALDGPFDQATSGFVGTTSDGLSELDASHGLTRLYKDAVNGDVVQTGRLALSPRANGSVTLALGFGRDATTAIASAEGSLNSNLDTVRGSYEVGWQAYDAGLSPPPHNISGLSEAAVHQLAGEYYLSANVIKASEDKTFSGAIVASLSSPWGQAVSAGDPNNTFFGSYREVFSRDLYEAWTGLVADGDLATARDAVAFLFDRQQQPDGSMPRNSLINGKLAPDSFNTQLDECSYPILMAWTLGMTDSALYTQHIRAAAYFVVSHGPSFGPERWEEQGGFSPSTIAAEIAGLISAADIAEVNGDAASARVFRATADQWQRSIKGWTVTTTGPLASHPYFIRLSKTGDPNAAISYNLGNGGPTLDQRTVIDAGFLELSRLGELAASDSAIQESLPVVDANIESITPSGPGWHRYNGDGYGDGSGDGHPWAPSGKGTGHLWPALSAERGENGLQTGDATEAIALLQDMQSFASGVGLIPEQDWELPDLAPSPYGTDPTVASIGFVDGKPAGSAAPLTWSAGAFVRLAADIGAGTTLDQPANTTDRYVTHHQGTTTLAITSPANQSAISGSPVTVTGTTAAGNEVSVAATNVDTSFTTATAETTAAADGSFSASVAVSPGTTVITVAARAADGSTAHASRTVVWDFVPGTKILDVGDPTGDDNGPGNYAYPTASDFHAGAFDITDFQVYDDSAGSGNIIIRVQMRDLSPTFGSPLGAQLVDVYVHDPGAATSATSTAASFPQRNYQIAPSAAWSRLIEVQGFGQRYIDAHATTLGTISIRANQISRYITFSVPASSLGHPGSGWGFAVVLTGQDGFSPDQARSFAPTPQPYQFGVCAPPSSDPHCTVDPSTVPKAMDVLTPPGVLQSDELDYTLHNPVVITDVVIP
;
A
#
# COMPACT_ATOMS: atom_id res chain seq x y z
N MET A 1 -51.35 -32.29 9.09
CA MET A 1 -52.29 -33.36 9.48
C MET A 1 -53.11 -32.86 10.68
N ARG A 2 -54.44 -32.73 10.53
CA ARG A 2 -55.49 -32.32 11.53
C ARG A 2 -55.28 -30.93 12.18
N MET A 3 -55.93 -29.82 11.81
CA MET A 3 -57.35 -29.48 11.56
C MET A 3 -58.25 -29.54 12.83
N PHE A 4 -59.09 -28.49 12.96
CA PHE A 4 -60.23 -28.22 13.87
C PHE A 4 -59.95 -27.33 15.10
N ASN A 5 -60.77 -26.33 15.45
CA ASN A 5 -61.84 -25.57 14.79
C ASN A 5 -62.30 -24.49 15.79
N ARG A 6 -62.64 -23.29 15.29
CA ARG A 6 -63.91 -22.54 15.51
C ARG A 6 -64.46 -22.39 16.95
N ARG A 7 -65.02 -21.27 17.40
CA ARG A 7 -65.46 -19.94 16.93
C ARG A 7 -66.50 -19.51 18.00
N PHE A 8 -66.88 -18.23 17.97
CA PHE A 8 -68.19 -17.68 18.39
C PHE A 8 -68.40 -17.38 19.89
N LEU A 9 -69.08 -16.30 20.32
CA LEU A 9 -69.65 -15.10 19.69
C LEU A 9 -70.16 -14.17 20.82
N ARG A 10 -69.87 -12.86 20.68
CA ARG A 10 -70.59 -11.61 21.03
C ARG A 10 -71.65 -11.50 22.17
N VAL A 11 -71.81 -10.21 22.52
CA VAL A 11 -73.03 -9.44 22.95
C VAL A 11 -73.00 -9.07 24.44
N ALA A 12 -73.38 -7.89 24.94
CA ALA A 12 -73.45 -6.46 24.56
C ALA A 12 -74.14 -5.72 25.73
N SER A 13 -73.92 -4.40 25.85
CA SER A 13 -74.83 -3.39 26.50
C SER A 13 -74.88 -3.39 28.04
N ALA A 14 -75.09 -2.31 28.80
CA ALA A 14 -75.36 -0.89 28.55
C ALA A 14 -75.21 -0.07 29.87
N LEU A 15 -74.91 1.24 29.69
CA LEU A 15 -75.27 2.45 30.45
C LEU A 15 -75.41 2.47 32.00
N GLY A 16 -74.81 3.51 32.59
CA GLY A 16 -75.27 4.13 33.85
C GLY A 16 -74.36 5.27 34.33
N ALA A 17 -74.80 6.52 34.14
CA ALA A 17 -74.11 7.73 34.57
C ALA A 17 -74.38 8.08 36.04
N ALA A 18 -73.37 8.59 36.77
CA ALA A 18 -73.55 9.55 37.87
C ALA A 18 -72.20 10.17 38.28
N CYS A 19 -72.13 11.51 38.24
CA CYS A 19 -71.06 12.32 38.80
C CYS A 19 -71.03 12.22 40.34
N LEU A 20 -69.84 12.18 40.94
CA LEU A 20 -69.52 12.96 42.14
C LEU A 20 -68.00 13.08 42.31
N ALA A 21 -67.52 14.31 42.45
CA ALA A 21 -66.15 14.66 42.72
C ALA A 21 -65.79 14.37 44.19
N LEU A 22 -64.65 13.74 44.43
CA LEU A 22 -63.90 13.86 45.68
C LEU A 22 -62.43 13.55 45.41
N THR A 23 -61.64 14.63 45.43
CA THR A 23 -60.18 14.66 45.42
C THR A 23 -59.62 14.02 46.69
N VAL A 24 -58.93 12.89 46.54
CA VAL A 24 -57.94 12.41 47.51
C VAL A 24 -56.68 12.05 46.74
N SER A 25 -55.66 12.88 46.90
CA SER A 25 -54.32 12.69 46.35
C SER A 25 -53.64 11.53 47.09
N ILE A 26 -53.50 10.39 46.42
CA ILE A 26 -52.55 9.33 46.77
C ILE A 26 -51.42 9.46 45.74
N PRO A 27 -50.14 9.56 46.13
CA PRO A 27 -49.06 9.45 45.16
C PRO A 27 -49.03 8.01 44.67
N LEU A 28 -49.69 7.74 43.55
CA LEU A 28 -49.40 6.55 42.77
C LEU A 28 -48.00 6.74 42.21
N SER A 29 -47.07 5.91 42.69
CA SER A 29 -45.84 5.58 42.00
C SER A 29 -46.18 5.23 40.54
N THR A 30 -45.95 6.15 39.63
CA THR A 30 -45.88 5.85 38.20
C THR A 30 -44.47 5.36 37.89
N ALA A 31 -44.16 4.15 38.35
CA ALA A 31 -43.22 3.30 37.63
C ALA A 31 -44.01 2.65 36.48
N SER A 32 -43.83 3.18 35.28
CA SER A 32 -44.32 2.63 34.00
C SER A 32 -43.64 3.45 32.89
N ALA A 33 -42.83 2.93 31.96
CA ALA A 33 -42.50 1.57 31.58
C ALA A 33 -41.15 1.57 30.83
N ALA A 34 -40.37 0.49 30.93
CA ALA A 34 -39.40 0.09 29.91
C ALA A 34 -40.15 -0.79 28.86
N PRO A 35 -39.73 -0.89 27.58
CA PRO A 35 -38.34 -0.95 27.15
C PRO A 35 -37.93 0.17 26.17
N LEU A 36 -36.71 0.67 26.34
CA LEU A 36 -35.97 1.38 25.31
C LEU A 36 -35.69 0.37 24.18
N THR A 37 -36.33 0.53 23.03
CA THR A 37 -36.29 -0.42 21.91
C THR A 37 -35.63 0.25 20.72
N LEU A 38 -34.43 -0.22 20.37
CA LEU A 38 -33.68 0.00 19.13
C LEU A 38 -33.85 1.35 18.39
N ALA A 39 -32.76 2.10 18.25
CA ALA A 39 -32.73 3.34 17.48
C ALA A 39 -33.24 3.15 16.03
N PRO A 40 -34.10 4.03 15.51
CA PRO A 40 -34.47 4.03 14.09
C PRO A 40 -33.39 4.68 13.22
N GLY A 41 -33.47 4.47 11.90
CA GLY A 41 -32.58 5.13 10.93
C GLY A 41 -31.38 4.30 10.48
N GLY A 42 -31.22 3.08 10.99
CA GLY A 42 -30.16 2.18 10.54
C GLY A 42 -30.18 1.95 9.02
N PRO A 43 -29.01 1.89 8.36
CA PRO A 43 -27.70 1.75 8.98
C PRO A 43 -26.94 3.06 9.26
N GLY A 44 -27.58 4.23 9.16
CA GLY A 44 -26.89 5.52 9.30
C GLY A 44 -26.22 6.01 8.01
N ALA A 45 -25.48 7.11 8.14
CA ALA A 45 -24.67 7.68 7.07
C ALA A 45 -23.46 6.79 6.73
N LEU A 46 -22.76 7.13 5.64
CA LEU A 46 -21.50 6.47 5.29
C LEU A 46 -20.40 6.98 6.22
N SER A 47 -19.69 6.08 6.89
CA SER A 47 -18.49 6.40 7.66
C SER A 47 -17.28 6.53 6.74
N HIS A 48 -16.28 7.27 7.18
CA HIS A 48 -15.03 7.47 6.46
C HIS A 48 -13.86 7.03 7.34
N PHE A 49 -12.64 7.08 6.82
CA PHE A 49 -11.49 7.16 7.70
C PHE A 49 -11.34 8.59 8.21
N ASP A 50 -10.38 8.76 9.09
CA ASP A 50 -10.14 9.99 9.80
C ASP A 50 -9.52 11.12 8.96
N LEU A 51 -9.62 12.34 9.49
CA LEU A 51 -8.84 13.45 8.98
C LEU A 51 -7.34 13.19 9.21
N ALA A 52 -6.58 13.10 8.12
CA ALA A 52 -5.16 12.73 8.13
C ALA A 52 -4.25 13.76 8.81
N ARG A 53 -4.59 15.05 8.66
CA ARG A 53 -3.84 16.16 9.25
C ARG A 53 -4.09 16.20 10.77
N LYS A 54 -3.28 15.46 11.53
CA LYS A 54 -3.36 15.47 13.00
C LYS A 54 -2.72 16.74 13.55
N ASP A 55 -3.33 17.26 14.61
CA ASP A 55 -2.79 18.35 15.41
C ASP A 55 -1.92 17.82 16.57
N CYS A 56 -2.19 16.60 17.05
CA CYS A 56 -1.48 15.98 18.17
C CYS A 56 -1.75 14.47 18.23
N LEU A 57 -0.86 13.70 18.85
CA LEU A 57 -1.02 12.27 19.11
C LEU A 57 -0.40 11.86 20.45
N GLY A 58 -0.72 10.66 20.92
CA GLY A 58 -0.03 10.08 22.07
C GLY A 58 -0.35 8.61 22.33
N THR A 59 0.53 7.97 23.08
CA THR A 59 0.45 6.57 23.49
C THR A 59 1.36 6.37 24.71
N ALA A 60 1.09 5.39 25.59
CA ALA A 60 2.03 5.11 26.68
C ALA A 60 3.36 4.59 26.09
N ALA A 61 4.50 5.00 26.65
CA ALA A 61 5.82 4.52 26.19
C ALA A 61 6.04 3.00 26.41
N ASP A 62 5.19 2.36 27.23
CA ASP A 62 5.22 0.92 27.44
C ASP A 62 4.42 0.14 26.37
N THR A 63 4.54 -1.19 26.43
CA THR A 63 3.74 -2.10 25.62
C THR A 63 2.53 -2.68 26.35
N ALA A 64 2.26 -2.29 27.61
CA ALA A 64 1.15 -2.82 28.38
C ALA A 64 -0.18 -2.18 27.94
N SER A 65 -0.20 -0.86 27.79
CA SER A 65 -1.34 -0.13 27.26
C SER A 65 -1.33 -0.15 25.74
N LYS A 66 -2.28 -0.86 25.12
CA LYS A 66 -2.42 -0.99 23.67
C LYS A 66 -3.28 0.11 23.05
N VAL A 67 -3.20 1.32 23.59
CA VAL A 67 -4.04 2.46 23.19
C VAL A 67 -3.17 3.59 22.68
N TRP A 68 -3.46 4.02 21.46
CA TRP A 68 -2.94 5.24 20.85
C TRP A 68 -4.10 6.16 20.56
N TYR A 69 -3.90 7.46 20.64
CA TYR A 69 -4.94 8.44 20.30
C TYR A 69 -4.38 9.54 19.41
N THR A 70 -5.27 10.14 18.62
CA THR A 70 -4.97 11.27 17.75
C THR A 70 -5.99 12.38 17.94
N VAL A 71 -5.57 13.62 17.71
CA VAL A 71 -6.43 14.81 17.68
C VAL A 71 -6.32 15.42 16.29
N ALA A 72 -7.46 15.72 15.66
CA ALA A 72 -7.52 16.39 14.38
C ALA A 72 -8.68 17.38 14.35
N GLY A 73 -8.49 18.57 13.79
CA GLY A 73 -9.55 19.59 13.71
C GLY A 73 -10.07 20.02 15.08
N GLY A 74 -9.24 19.89 16.12
CA GLY A 74 -9.62 20.22 17.50
C GLY A 74 -10.59 19.24 18.17
N VAL A 75 -10.73 18.02 17.68
CA VAL A 75 -11.50 16.93 18.34
C VAL A 75 -10.63 15.69 18.50
N LEU A 76 -11.02 14.77 19.39
CA LEU A 76 -10.42 13.43 19.38
C LEU A 76 -10.85 12.73 18.09
N SER A 77 -9.89 12.32 17.26
CA SER A 77 -10.12 11.51 16.06
C SER A 77 -9.88 10.03 16.39
N ASP A 78 -9.05 9.31 15.64
CA ASP A 78 -8.78 7.91 15.87
C ASP A 78 -8.22 7.62 17.25
N VAL A 79 -8.72 6.51 17.78
CA VAL A 79 -8.10 5.80 18.89
C VAL A 79 -7.84 4.36 18.44
N TYR A 80 -6.58 3.98 18.42
CA TYR A 80 -6.14 2.67 17.95
C TYR A 80 -6.07 1.66 19.10
N TYR A 81 -6.60 0.46 18.88
CA TYR A 81 -6.60 -0.67 19.82
C TYR A 81 -7.03 -1.97 19.10
N PRO A 82 -6.46 -3.14 19.41
CA PRO A 82 -5.28 -3.39 20.27
C PRO A 82 -3.95 -3.15 19.53
N THR A 83 -4.03 -2.81 18.25
CA THR A 83 -2.91 -2.63 17.35
C THR A 83 -3.02 -1.28 16.69
N ILE A 84 -1.87 -0.72 16.31
CA ILE A 84 -1.77 0.64 15.77
C ILE A 84 -2.52 0.84 14.43
N ASP A 85 -2.78 -0.25 13.71
CA ASP A 85 -3.51 -0.28 12.43
C ASP A 85 -5.05 -0.31 12.59
N ASN A 86 -5.57 -0.43 13.81
CA ASN A 86 -6.99 -0.69 14.04
C ASN A 86 -7.72 0.50 14.65
N THR A 87 -8.37 1.32 13.81
CA THR A 87 -9.18 2.45 14.28
C THR A 87 -10.44 1.99 15.02
N ASN A 88 -10.87 2.79 16.01
CA ASN A 88 -12.07 2.52 16.80
C ASN A 88 -12.96 3.73 17.06
N VAL A 89 -12.55 4.91 16.59
CA VAL A 89 -13.22 6.19 16.87
C VAL A 89 -13.14 7.03 15.61
N GLU A 90 -14.28 7.47 15.10
CA GLU A 90 -14.33 8.46 14.03
C GLU A 90 -14.03 9.84 14.62
N THR A 91 -14.89 10.25 15.56
CA THR A 91 -14.71 11.46 16.36
C THR A 91 -15.33 11.29 17.75
N LEU A 92 -14.70 11.90 18.75
CA LEU A 92 -15.35 12.20 20.03
C LEU A 92 -15.28 13.70 20.27
N GLN A 93 -16.45 14.33 20.36
CA GLN A 93 -16.58 15.77 20.39
C GLN A 93 -17.70 16.24 21.33
N TYR A 94 -17.65 17.51 21.72
CA TYR A 94 -18.64 18.12 22.62
C TYR A 94 -19.76 18.84 21.87
N ILE A 95 -20.97 18.75 22.41
CA ILE A 95 -22.12 19.56 22.00
C ILE A 95 -22.55 20.42 23.20
N VAL A 96 -22.78 21.71 22.99
CA VAL A 96 -23.24 22.63 24.02
C VAL A 96 -24.54 23.28 23.58
N THR A 97 -25.51 23.36 24.49
CA THR A 97 -26.78 24.07 24.25
C THR A 97 -27.18 24.81 25.53
N ASP A 98 -27.97 25.87 25.40
CA ASP A 98 -28.68 26.49 26.53
C ASP A 98 -30.03 25.80 26.83
N GLY A 99 -30.38 24.76 26.07
CA GLY A 99 -31.66 24.08 26.17
C GLY A 99 -32.82 24.76 25.45
N SER A 100 -32.57 25.84 24.68
CA SER A 100 -33.68 26.60 24.08
C SER A 100 -33.40 27.38 22.80
N THR A 101 -32.20 27.89 22.55
CA THR A 101 -31.93 28.82 21.45
C THR A 101 -30.80 28.40 20.52
N PHE A 102 -29.82 27.63 21.00
CA PHE A 102 -28.69 27.21 20.18
C PHE A 102 -28.25 25.79 20.51
N THR A 103 -27.57 25.18 19.55
CA THR A 103 -26.83 23.94 19.71
C THR A 103 -25.51 24.15 18.99
N ASP A 104 -24.41 24.10 19.73
CA ASP A 104 -23.07 24.32 19.23
C ASP A 104 -22.33 22.98 19.21
N LEU A 105 -21.92 22.52 18.04
CA LEU A 105 -21.03 21.36 17.87
C LEU A 105 -19.58 21.84 17.83
N GLN A 106 -18.66 21.12 18.49
CA GLN A 106 -17.25 21.52 18.58
C GLN A 106 -16.59 21.84 17.23
N SER A 107 -16.76 20.97 16.23
CA SER A 107 -16.19 21.15 14.89
C SER A 107 -16.90 22.23 14.05
N ARG A 108 -18.17 22.53 14.34
CA ARG A 108 -19.00 23.48 13.57
C ARG A 108 -18.95 24.90 14.13
N ASP A 109 -19.03 25.04 15.45
CA ASP A 109 -19.39 26.29 16.13
C ASP A 109 -18.31 26.80 17.10
N MET A 110 -17.19 26.09 17.22
CA MET A 110 -16.06 26.50 18.06
C MET A 110 -14.81 26.77 17.21
N THR A 111 -13.89 27.57 17.74
CA THR A 111 -12.49 27.65 17.30
C THR A 111 -11.63 26.87 18.29
N TYR A 112 -10.50 26.33 17.87
CA TYR A 112 -9.65 25.54 18.77
C TYR A 112 -8.19 25.99 18.74
N GLY A 113 -7.46 25.58 19.77
CA GLY A 113 -6.00 25.53 19.78
C GLY A 113 -5.55 24.24 20.44
N VAL A 114 -4.44 23.69 19.97
CA VAL A 114 -3.82 22.48 20.50
C VAL A 114 -2.43 22.82 21.01
N ARG A 115 -2.03 22.20 22.12
CA ARG A 115 -0.66 22.28 22.63
C ARG A 115 -0.29 20.98 23.32
N ALA A 116 0.99 20.64 23.29
CA ALA A 116 1.56 19.69 24.23
C ALA A 116 1.56 20.28 25.64
N VAL A 117 1.36 19.44 26.66
CA VAL A 117 1.44 19.85 28.07
C VAL A 117 2.61 19.22 28.80
N ASP A 118 3.14 18.12 28.28
CA ASP A 118 4.37 17.47 28.70
C ASP A 118 5.56 17.93 27.84
N PRO A 119 6.80 17.81 28.34
CA PRO A 119 7.99 18.18 27.57
C PRO A 119 8.24 17.33 26.31
N GLY A 120 7.79 16.07 26.30
CA GLY A 120 8.02 15.10 25.21
C GLY A 120 6.96 15.13 24.12
N GLY A 121 5.92 15.96 24.26
CA GLY A 121 4.92 16.19 23.22
C GLY A 121 3.83 15.13 23.08
N MET A 122 3.74 14.17 24.00
CA MET A 122 2.83 13.02 23.90
C MET A 122 1.51 13.21 24.68
N GLU A 123 1.35 14.30 25.41
CA GLU A 123 0.11 14.67 26.10
C GLU A 123 -0.53 15.92 25.46
N CYS A 124 -1.68 15.72 24.82
CA CYS A 124 -2.40 16.77 24.11
C CYS A 124 -3.35 17.53 25.04
N GLN A 125 -3.35 18.86 24.96
CA GLN A 125 -4.45 19.70 25.46
C GLN A 125 -5.13 20.45 24.32
N VAL A 126 -6.43 20.23 24.19
CA VAL A 126 -7.30 20.96 23.26
C VAL A 126 -8.08 22.02 24.01
N THR A 127 -8.06 23.25 23.52
CA THR A 127 -8.90 24.35 24.00
C THR A 127 -9.89 24.77 22.93
N ALA A 128 -11.14 24.32 23.04
CA ALA A 128 -12.24 24.71 22.16
C ALA A 128 -13.01 25.90 22.75
N THR A 129 -13.12 26.99 22.00
CA THR A 129 -13.81 28.23 22.41
C THR A 129 -14.99 28.49 21.49
N ALA A 130 -16.17 28.72 22.05
CA ALA A 130 -17.35 29.03 21.25
C ALA A 130 -17.12 30.27 20.38
N LYS A 131 -17.53 30.25 19.11
CA LYS A 131 -17.45 31.43 18.22
C LYS A 131 -18.26 32.62 18.77
N SER A 132 -19.26 32.35 19.60
CA SER A 132 -20.04 33.34 20.34
C SER A 132 -19.28 34.00 21.51
N GLY A 133 -18.17 33.41 21.97
CA GLY A 133 -17.45 33.80 23.19
C GLY A 133 -18.15 33.38 24.49
N ALA A 134 -19.23 32.58 24.43
CA ALA A 134 -20.07 32.29 25.59
C ALA A 134 -19.44 31.31 26.61
N TYR A 135 -18.58 30.41 26.14
CA TYR A 135 -17.92 29.39 26.94
C TYR A 135 -16.64 28.89 26.27
N ARG A 136 -15.85 28.11 27.03
CA ARG A 136 -14.64 27.43 26.57
C ARG A 136 -14.51 26.07 27.23
N ILE A 137 -14.13 25.05 26.46
CA ILE A 137 -13.88 23.68 26.92
C ILE A 137 -12.39 23.39 26.76
N VAL A 138 -11.74 22.91 27.82
CA VAL A 138 -10.35 22.48 27.81
C VAL A 138 -10.31 20.99 28.11
N THR A 139 -9.70 20.19 27.24
CA THR A 139 -9.58 18.73 27.40
C THR A 139 -8.11 18.34 27.37
N ASP A 140 -7.65 17.64 28.40
CA ASP A 140 -6.34 16.97 28.41
C ASP A 140 -6.54 15.49 28.09
N TYR A 141 -5.74 14.93 27.20
CA TYR A 141 -5.79 13.53 26.78
C TYR A 141 -4.54 12.80 27.24
N PHE A 142 -4.71 11.66 27.93
CA PHE A 142 -3.59 10.78 28.27
C PHE A 142 -4.08 9.34 28.47
N PRO A 143 -3.38 8.32 27.95
CA PRO A 143 -3.71 6.93 28.21
C PRO A 143 -3.30 6.52 29.63
N ASP A 144 -3.99 5.52 30.20
CA ASP A 144 -3.56 4.84 31.42
C ASP A 144 -2.46 3.81 31.07
N PRO A 145 -1.22 3.95 31.54
CA PRO A 145 -0.16 2.97 31.25
C PRO A 145 -0.49 1.56 31.77
N GLY A 146 -1.33 1.45 32.81
CA GLY A 146 -1.70 0.17 33.41
C GLY A 146 -2.90 -0.52 32.76
N ARG A 147 -3.62 0.12 31.84
CA ARG A 147 -4.88 -0.39 31.26
C ARG A 147 -5.08 0.09 29.82
N ASN A 148 -5.91 -0.61 29.06
CA ASN A 148 -6.31 -0.16 27.73
C ASN A 148 -7.40 0.92 27.84
N THR A 149 -7.04 2.10 28.33
CA THR A 149 -7.97 3.20 28.56
C THR A 149 -7.35 4.53 28.15
N LEU A 150 -8.09 5.33 27.37
CA LEU A 150 -7.81 6.75 27.17
C LEU A 150 -8.58 7.59 28.20
N LEU A 151 -7.89 8.44 28.97
CA LEU A 151 -8.50 9.39 29.90
C LEU A 151 -8.60 10.78 29.28
N MET A 152 -9.74 11.44 29.53
CA MET A 152 -10.03 12.79 29.05
C MET A 152 -10.43 13.67 30.23
N LYS A 153 -9.55 14.61 30.62
CA LYS A 153 -9.85 15.57 31.70
C LYS A 153 -10.50 16.82 31.12
N VAL A 154 -11.82 16.91 31.25
CA VAL A 154 -12.65 17.96 30.66
C VAL A 154 -12.90 19.07 31.67
N ARG A 155 -12.63 20.31 31.27
CA ARG A 155 -12.87 21.53 32.05
C ARG A 155 -13.73 22.49 31.24
N VAL A 156 -14.92 22.78 31.74
CA VAL A 156 -15.87 23.70 31.11
C VAL A 156 -15.83 25.04 31.83
N HIS A 157 -15.51 26.09 31.08
CA HIS A 157 -15.51 27.48 31.53
C HIS A 157 -16.73 28.18 30.95
N ASN A 158 -17.73 28.44 31.78
CA ASN A 158 -18.91 29.21 31.40
C ASN A 158 -18.61 30.70 31.57
N LEU A 159 -18.38 31.41 30.46
CA LEU A 159 -17.93 32.80 30.47
C LEU A 159 -19.09 33.80 30.62
N THR A 160 -20.32 33.35 30.38
CA THR A 160 -21.54 34.18 30.42
C THR A 160 -22.46 33.86 31.60
N HIS A 161 -22.21 32.76 32.32
CA HIS A 161 -23.07 32.23 33.39
C HIS A 161 -24.50 31.88 32.93
N SER A 162 -24.66 31.56 31.64
CA SER A 162 -25.91 31.03 31.06
C SER A 162 -26.17 29.59 31.52
N ASP A 163 -27.42 29.11 31.38
CA ASP A 163 -27.77 27.73 31.75
C ASP A 163 -27.28 26.75 30.67
N LEU A 164 -25.98 26.40 30.68
CA LEU A 164 -25.40 25.53 29.67
C LEU A 164 -25.57 24.05 30.01
N GLN A 165 -25.90 23.26 29.00
CA GLN A 165 -25.87 21.81 29.02
C GLN A 165 -24.76 21.34 28.09
N VAL A 166 -23.93 20.42 28.57
CA VAL A 166 -22.79 19.89 27.80
C VAL A 166 -23.01 18.40 27.58
N TYR A 167 -22.89 17.97 26.34
CA TYR A 167 -23.00 16.59 25.91
C TYR A 167 -21.67 16.15 25.29
N VAL A 168 -21.34 14.88 25.42
CA VAL A 168 -20.32 14.20 24.62
C VAL A 168 -21.04 13.42 23.51
N ARG A 169 -20.55 13.54 22.27
CA ARG A 169 -20.95 12.73 21.12
C ARG A 169 -19.78 11.83 20.77
N PHE A 170 -19.95 10.53 20.96
CA PHE A 170 -19.00 9.48 20.60
C PHE A 170 -19.47 8.82 19.31
N ASP A 171 -18.78 9.16 18.22
CA ASP A 171 -18.96 8.58 16.90
C ASP A 171 -17.97 7.43 16.72
N ALA A 172 -18.48 6.21 16.67
CA ALA A 172 -17.68 5.01 16.81
C ALA A 172 -17.51 4.31 15.46
N SER A 173 -16.27 4.02 15.10
CA SER A 173 -15.87 3.22 13.94
C SER A 173 -15.10 1.99 14.44
N VAL A 174 -15.71 1.17 15.29
CA VAL A 174 -15.00 0.11 16.04
C VAL A 174 -14.44 -0.93 15.07
N ASN A 175 -13.17 -1.30 15.28
CA ASN A 175 -12.46 -2.30 14.48
C ASN A 175 -12.36 -1.98 12.98
N GLY A 176 -12.56 -0.71 12.59
CA GLY A 176 -12.35 -0.21 11.23
C GLY A 176 -13.25 -0.82 10.15
N ASN A 177 -14.23 -1.66 10.50
CA ASN A 177 -15.18 -2.27 9.56
C ASN A 177 -16.54 -1.54 9.54
N GLY A 178 -16.71 -0.56 10.44
CA GLY A 178 -17.86 0.31 10.60
C GLY A 178 -18.36 0.94 9.29
N GLY A 179 -19.67 1.15 9.13
CA GLY A 179 -20.18 2.13 8.16
C GLY A 179 -21.55 1.88 7.55
N GLY A 180 -22.42 2.88 7.59
CA GLY A 180 -23.76 2.87 7.01
C GLY A 180 -23.75 3.12 5.50
N GLY A 181 -24.79 3.81 5.00
CA GLY A 181 -24.97 3.98 3.56
C GLY A 181 -25.23 2.66 2.80
N ALA A 182 -25.01 2.68 1.48
CA ALA A 182 -25.36 1.58 0.59
C ALA A 182 -24.32 0.44 0.53
N GLY A 183 -23.06 0.75 0.83
CA GLY A 183 -21.95 -0.21 0.88
C GLY A 183 -21.90 -1.04 2.17
N ASN A 184 -22.68 -0.65 3.20
CA ASN A 184 -22.66 -1.19 4.56
C ASN A 184 -22.43 -2.70 4.62
N GLY A 185 -21.20 -3.10 4.90
CA GLY A 185 -20.81 -4.48 5.18
C GLY A 185 -21.42 -5.01 6.49
N GLY A 186 -21.97 -4.13 7.33
CA GLY A 186 -22.45 -4.36 8.67
C GLY A 186 -21.37 -3.94 9.68
N GLY A 187 -21.46 -2.69 10.13
CA GLY A 187 -20.33 -1.98 10.71
C GLY A 187 -20.16 -2.12 12.21
N ASP A 188 -21.06 -1.55 12.99
CA ASP A 188 -20.91 -1.48 14.44
C ASP A 188 -22.24 -1.66 15.16
N SER A 189 -22.18 -1.97 16.46
CA SER A 189 -23.33 -1.96 17.35
C SER A 189 -23.02 -1.20 18.63
N ALA A 190 -24.02 -0.53 19.18
CA ALA A 190 -23.91 0.27 20.40
C ALA A 190 -25.04 -0.07 21.38
N THR A 191 -24.72 -0.07 22.67
CA THR A 191 -25.65 -0.19 23.79
C THR A 191 -25.31 0.81 24.88
N VAL A 192 -26.33 1.37 25.54
CA VAL A 192 -26.17 2.01 26.85
C VAL A 192 -26.23 0.90 27.92
N ASP A 193 -25.07 0.55 28.48
CA ASP A 193 -24.95 -0.38 29.59
C ASP A 193 -25.27 0.33 30.92
N SER A 194 -25.86 -0.40 31.87
CA SER A 194 -26.18 0.13 33.21
C SER A 194 -25.81 -0.84 34.32
N SER A 195 -24.93 -1.80 34.04
CA SER A 195 -24.56 -2.88 34.95
C SER A 195 -23.75 -2.38 36.16
N THR A 196 -23.09 -1.24 36.02
CA THR A 196 -22.26 -0.56 37.03
C THR A 196 -23.05 0.37 37.96
N GLY A 197 -24.35 0.55 37.70
CA GLY A 197 -25.23 1.42 38.50
C GLY A 197 -25.41 2.84 37.94
N HIS A 198 -24.69 3.20 36.88
CA HIS A 198 -24.90 4.38 36.04
C HIS A 198 -24.75 4.02 34.56
N ALA A 199 -25.00 4.97 33.65
CA ALA A 199 -24.93 4.71 32.22
C ALA A 199 -23.46 4.67 31.74
N VAL A 200 -23.10 3.61 31.00
CA VAL A 200 -21.84 3.50 30.25
C VAL A 200 -22.16 3.30 28.78
N LEU A 201 -21.56 4.10 27.91
CA LEU A 201 -21.78 4.04 26.46
C LEU A 201 -20.84 3.00 25.87
N VAL A 202 -21.37 1.86 25.41
CA VAL A 202 -20.55 0.76 24.85
C VAL A 202 -20.83 0.61 23.35
N SER A 203 -19.81 0.79 22.51
CA SER A 203 -19.82 0.47 21.08
C SER A 203 -18.90 -0.71 20.79
N TYR A 204 -19.24 -1.54 19.81
CA TYR A 204 -18.52 -2.78 19.55
C TYR A 204 -18.70 -3.32 18.13
N ASP A 205 -17.65 -4.00 17.67
CA ASP A 205 -17.65 -4.90 16.53
C ASP A 205 -17.01 -6.24 16.96
N THR A 206 -17.70 -7.34 16.67
CA THR A 206 -17.23 -8.69 17.00
C THR A 206 -16.68 -9.45 15.80
N ARG A 207 -16.68 -8.83 14.61
CA ARG A 207 -16.16 -9.43 13.40
C ARG A 207 -14.65 -9.37 13.40
N THR A 208 -14.03 -10.44 12.95
CA THR A 208 -12.58 -10.50 12.76
C THR A 208 -12.21 -10.65 11.29
N GLU A 209 -13.21 -10.83 10.43
CA GLU A 209 -13.05 -10.81 8.99
C GLU A 209 -13.00 -9.33 8.56
N THR A 210 -11.93 -8.97 7.86
CA THR A 210 -11.78 -7.64 7.25
C THR A 210 -11.49 -7.82 5.75
N ASN A 211 -11.62 -6.73 4.99
CA ASN A 211 -11.09 -6.63 3.62
C ASN A 211 -9.58 -6.92 3.54
N ALA A 212 -8.84 -6.79 4.65
CA ALA A 212 -7.45 -7.21 4.76
C ALA A 212 -7.31 -8.71 5.11
N VAL A 213 -7.35 -9.57 4.08
CA VAL A 213 -7.33 -11.05 4.23
C VAL A 213 -6.17 -11.61 5.07
N ASN A 214 -5.06 -10.88 5.16
CA ASN A 214 -3.87 -11.27 5.92
C ASN A 214 -3.85 -10.77 7.37
N ARG A 215 -4.89 -10.07 7.83
CA ARG A 215 -5.05 -9.56 9.19
C ARG A 215 -5.49 -10.65 10.17
N ASP A 216 -4.69 -11.70 10.29
CA ASP A 216 -4.98 -12.88 11.12
C ASP A 216 -4.90 -12.65 12.64
N TYR A 217 -4.58 -11.44 13.06
CA TYR A 217 -4.55 -10.96 14.44
C TYR A 217 -5.78 -10.12 14.83
N ALA A 218 -6.72 -9.92 13.91
CA ALA A 218 -7.98 -9.24 14.20
C ALA A 218 -8.74 -9.95 15.35
N GLN A 219 -9.38 -9.17 16.19
CA GLN A 219 -10.12 -9.67 17.35
C GLN A 219 -11.41 -8.87 17.55
N PRO A 220 -12.43 -9.41 18.24
CA PRO A 220 -13.56 -8.62 18.70
C PRO A 220 -13.09 -7.42 19.53
N VAL A 221 -13.69 -6.25 19.31
CA VAL A 221 -13.39 -5.02 20.04
C VAL A 221 -14.66 -4.41 20.61
N PHE A 222 -14.56 -3.97 21.86
CA PHE A 222 -15.56 -3.20 22.58
C PHE A 222 -14.87 -1.94 23.11
N ALA A 223 -15.48 -0.79 22.86
CA ALA A 223 -15.09 0.51 23.38
C ALA A 223 -16.17 1.01 24.35
N ALA A 224 -15.80 1.24 25.61
CA ALA A 224 -16.69 1.67 26.68
C ALA A 224 -16.32 3.08 27.14
N LEU A 225 -17.15 4.07 26.80
CA LEU A 225 -17.03 5.43 27.28
C LEU A 225 -17.81 5.60 28.59
N ASP A 226 -17.06 5.81 29.67
CA ASP A 226 -17.57 6.01 31.02
C ASP A 226 -17.34 7.45 31.49
N GLY A 227 -18.28 7.95 32.28
CA GLY A 227 -18.32 9.31 32.79
C GLY A 227 -19.60 9.60 33.59
N PRO A 228 -19.70 10.78 34.21
CA PRO A 228 -20.88 11.14 34.99
C PRO A 228 -22.05 11.56 34.08
N PHE A 229 -22.68 10.58 33.43
CA PHE A 229 -23.81 10.82 32.52
C PHE A 229 -25.15 10.79 33.26
N ASP A 230 -25.97 11.82 33.08
CA ASP A 230 -27.35 11.85 33.60
C ASP A 230 -28.42 11.57 32.52
N GLN A 231 -28.03 11.61 31.25
CA GLN A 231 -28.76 11.11 30.09
C GLN A 231 -27.79 10.45 29.12
N ALA A 232 -28.23 9.37 28.47
CA ALA A 232 -27.44 8.60 27.53
C ALA A 232 -28.35 7.98 26.45
N THR A 233 -27.91 8.00 25.20
CA THR A 233 -28.64 7.39 24.08
C THR A 233 -27.67 6.85 23.03
N SER A 234 -28.08 5.78 22.35
CA SER A 234 -27.43 5.24 21.14
C SER A 234 -28.28 5.59 19.91
N GLY A 235 -27.66 5.76 18.75
CA GLY A 235 -28.31 6.17 17.51
C GLY A 235 -27.50 5.82 16.27
N PHE A 236 -27.95 6.29 15.12
CA PHE A 236 -27.23 6.18 13.85
C PHE A 236 -26.87 7.56 13.30
N VAL A 237 -25.62 7.74 12.88
CA VAL A 237 -25.07 9.02 12.40
C VAL A 237 -25.92 9.61 11.28
N GLY A 238 -26.16 10.92 11.33
CA GLY A 238 -26.88 11.67 10.30
C GLY A 238 -28.39 11.40 10.22
N THR A 239 -28.93 10.60 11.13
CA THR A 239 -30.37 10.28 11.20
C THR A 239 -31.06 11.03 12.34
N THR A 240 -32.38 10.88 12.45
CA THR A 240 -33.14 11.45 13.57
C THR A 240 -32.86 10.79 14.92
N SER A 241 -32.13 9.67 14.96
CA SER A 241 -31.69 9.05 16.23
C SER A 241 -30.29 9.48 16.67
N ASP A 242 -29.55 10.22 15.84
CA ASP A 242 -28.32 10.90 16.24
C ASP A 242 -28.65 11.98 17.29
N GLY A 243 -27.91 11.98 18.40
CA GLY A 243 -28.09 12.98 19.46
C GLY A 243 -27.86 14.41 18.97
N LEU A 244 -26.96 14.64 18.02
CA LEU A 244 -26.77 15.95 17.40
C LEU A 244 -28.03 16.39 16.65
N SER A 245 -28.64 15.51 15.86
CA SER A 245 -29.89 15.81 15.14
C SER A 245 -31.03 16.15 16.09
N GLU A 246 -31.18 15.44 17.21
CA GLU A 246 -32.18 15.78 18.23
C GLU A 246 -31.89 17.12 18.91
N LEU A 247 -30.63 17.40 19.23
CA LEU A 247 -30.20 18.65 19.86
C LEU A 247 -30.36 19.85 18.91
N ASP A 248 -30.02 19.73 17.63
CA ASP A 248 -30.25 20.79 16.64
C ASP A 248 -31.75 21.06 16.45
N ALA A 249 -32.59 20.03 16.52
CA ALA A 249 -34.04 20.17 16.32
C ALA A 249 -34.79 20.69 17.55
N SER A 250 -34.35 20.34 18.76
CA SER A 250 -35.13 20.54 19.98
C SER A 250 -34.35 21.06 21.19
N HIS A 251 -33.04 21.28 21.05
CA HIS A 251 -32.13 21.73 22.11
C HIS A 251 -32.12 20.82 23.36
N GLY A 252 -32.54 19.56 23.22
CA GLY A 252 -32.44 18.55 24.26
C GLY A 252 -32.63 17.14 23.70
N LEU A 253 -32.19 16.13 24.46
CA LEU A 253 -32.52 14.74 24.13
C LEU A 253 -33.95 14.43 24.61
N THR A 254 -34.85 14.21 23.66
CA THR A 254 -36.28 13.99 23.94
C THR A 254 -36.64 12.52 23.90
N ARG A 255 -35.89 11.72 23.13
CA ARG A 255 -36.00 10.27 23.10
C ARG A 255 -34.63 9.67 23.35
N LEU A 256 -34.61 8.69 24.24
CA LEU A 256 -33.41 7.91 24.50
C LEU A 256 -33.64 6.54 23.87
N TYR A 257 -32.62 6.00 23.22
CA TYR A 257 -32.60 4.63 22.73
C TYR A 257 -31.43 3.93 23.40
N LYS A 258 -31.65 2.68 23.81
CA LYS A 258 -30.61 1.88 24.43
C LYS A 258 -29.63 1.36 23.39
N ASP A 259 -30.17 0.74 22.34
CA ASP A 259 -29.40 -0.02 21.37
C ASP A 259 -29.45 0.62 19.97
N ALA A 260 -28.35 0.56 19.23
CA ALA A 260 -28.26 0.74 17.78
C ALA A 260 -27.43 -0.42 17.22
N VAL A 261 -27.83 -1.05 16.13
CA VAL A 261 -27.18 -2.31 15.68
C VAL A 261 -26.91 -2.32 14.19
N ASN A 262 -25.75 -2.86 13.81
CA ASN A 262 -25.30 -3.11 12.44
C ASN A 262 -25.33 -1.87 11.52
N GLY A 263 -24.66 -0.80 11.91
CA GLY A 263 -24.50 0.38 11.08
C GLY A 263 -23.41 1.33 11.60
N ASP A 264 -23.43 2.56 11.10
CA ASP A 264 -22.63 3.67 11.61
C ASP A 264 -23.31 4.24 12.87
N VAL A 265 -22.81 3.82 14.04
CA VAL A 265 -23.44 4.06 15.33
C VAL A 265 -22.80 5.23 16.06
N VAL A 266 -23.65 6.02 16.71
CA VAL A 266 -23.23 7.16 17.52
C VAL A 266 -23.89 7.10 18.88
N GLN A 267 -23.16 7.45 19.93
CA GLN A 267 -23.67 7.55 21.29
C GLN A 267 -23.55 8.98 21.80
N THR A 268 -24.58 9.48 22.48
CA THR A 268 -24.58 10.83 23.07
C THR A 268 -24.90 10.75 24.55
N GLY A 269 -24.04 11.33 25.39
CA GLY A 269 -24.18 11.37 26.84
C GLY A 269 -24.17 12.80 27.36
N ARG A 270 -25.13 13.18 28.21
CA ARG A 270 -25.14 14.49 28.86
C ARG A 270 -24.31 14.46 30.14
N LEU A 271 -23.35 15.37 30.25
CA LEU A 271 -22.48 15.48 31.42
C LEU A 271 -23.25 16.09 32.60
N ALA A 272 -23.18 15.45 33.76
CA ALA A 272 -23.76 15.93 35.01
C ALA A 272 -22.92 17.09 35.59
N LEU A 273 -23.03 18.26 34.96
CA LEU A 273 -22.37 19.51 35.35
C LEU A 273 -23.38 20.54 35.87
N SER A 274 -22.92 21.45 36.75
CA SER A 274 -23.75 22.59 37.18
C SER A 274 -23.89 23.61 36.05
N PRO A 275 -25.10 23.92 35.54
CA PRO A 275 -25.27 24.67 34.29
C PRO A 275 -24.64 26.06 34.24
N ARG A 276 -24.62 26.78 35.38
CA ARG A 276 -24.15 28.18 35.49
C ARG A 276 -22.73 28.33 36.03
N ALA A 277 -22.05 27.23 36.33
CA ALA A 277 -20.75 27.25 36.98
C ALA A 277 -19.68 26.67 36.06
N ASN A 278 -18.42 27.01 36.35
CA ASN A 278 -17.32 26.25 35.81
C ASN A 278 -17.38 24.82 36.38
N GLY A 279 -17.12 23.84 35.53
CA GLY A 279 -17.20 22.42 35.87
C GLY A 279 -15.95 21.67 35.41
N SER A 280 -15.66 20.56 36.08
CA SER A 280 -14.63 19.62 35.65
C SER A 280 -15.13 18.19 35.83
N VAL A 281 -14.91 17.36 34.82
CA VAL A 281 -15.18 15.92 34.84
C VAL A 281 -14.04 15.19 34.15
N THR A 282 -13.90 13.90 34.45
CA THR A 282 -13.02 13.01 33.70
C THR A 282 -13.88 11.98 33.00
N LEU A 283 -13.61 11.75 31.72
CA LEU A 283 -14.16 10.64 30.95
C LEU A 283 -13.08 9.58 30.74
N ALA A 284 -13.48 8.32 30.63
CA ALA A 284 -12.59 7.21 30.32
C ALA A 284 -13.15 6.41 29.15
N LEU A 285 -12.38 6.24 28.09
CA LEU A 285 -12.68 5.36 26.98
C LEU A 285 -11.85 4.09 27.13
N GLY A 286 -12.45 3.05 27.70
CA GLY A 286 -11.82 1.75 27.96
C GLY A 286 -12.08 0.75 26.85
N PHE A 287 -11.10 -0.11 26.58
CA PHE A 287 -11.15 -1.10 25.50
C PHE A 287 -11.01 -2.54 26.00
N GLY A 288 -11.65 -3.47 25.30
CA GLY A 288 -11.56 -4.90 25.61
C GLY A 288 -12.09 -5.80 24.51
N ARG A 289 -11.88 -7.12 24.67
CA ARG A 289 -12.43 -8.15 23.77
C ARG A 289 -13.91 -8.46 24.01
N ASP A 290 -14.44 -7.95 25.10
CA ASP A 290 -15.85 -8.02 25.49
C ASP A 290 -16.23 -6.78 26.30
N ALA A 291 -17.54 -6.54 26.40
CA ALA A 291 -18.08 -5.38 27.12
C ALA A 291 -17.64 -5.35 28.60
N THR A 292 -17.53 -6.50 29.26
CA THR A 292 -17.14 -6.56 30.67
C THR A 292 -15.72 -6.04 30.87
N THR A 293 -14.79 -6.43 29.99
CA THR A 293 -13.39 -6.02 30.04
C THR A 293 -13.21 -4.55 29.66
N ALA A 294 -13.95 -4.07 28.66
CA ALA A 294 -13.92 -2.65 28.27
C ALA A 294 -14.42 -1.75 29.40
N ILE A 295 -15.57 -2.08 30.00
CA ILE A 295 -16.15 -1.37 31.15
C ILE A 295 -15.19 -1.41 32.35
N ALA A 296 -14.65 -2.59 32.69
CA ALA A 296 -13.73 -2.74 33.81
C ALA A 296 -12.41 -1.94 33.62
N SER A 297 -11.97 -1.79 32.37
CA SER A 297 -10.80 -0.94 32.05
C SER A 297 -11.10 0.53 32.30
N ALA A 298 -12.25 1.02 31.82
CA ALA A 298 -12.69 2.40 32.04
C ALA A 298 -12.91 2.71 33.53
N GLU A 299 -13.71 1.89 34.24
CA GLU A 299 -13.97 2.04 35.67
C GLU A 299 -12.68 1.91 36.49
N GLY A 300 -11.80 0.99 36.12
CA GLY A 300 -10.52 0.78 36.78
C GLY A 300 -9.63 2.01 36.75
N SER A 301 -9.59 2.71 35.60
CA SER A 301 -8.86 3.97 35.46
C SER A 301 -9.54 5.11 36.22
N LEU A 302 -10.87 5.24 36.15
CA LEU A 302 -11.62 6.28 36.89
C LEU A 302 -11.55 6.12 38.42
N ASN A 303 -11.46 4.89 38.91
CA ASN A 303 -11.29 4.58 40.34
C ASN A 303 -9.84 4.71 40.82
N SER A 304 -8.88 4.90 39.91
CA SER A 304 -7.48 5.13 40.24
C SER A 304 -7.23 6.59 40.63
N ASN A 305 -6.08 6.87 41.25
CA ASN A 305 -5.65 8.26 41.45
C ASN A 305 -5.17 8.83 40.11
N LEU A 306 -5.98 9.67 39.48
CA LEU A 306 -5.72 10.18 38.12
C LEU A 306 -4.41 10.97 37.99
N ASP A 307 -4.01 11.72 39.02
CA ASP A 307 -2.73 12.44 39.00
C ASP A 307 -1.54 11.47 39.03
N THR A 308 -1.70 10.32 39.70
CA THR A 308 -0.69 9.24 39.70
C THR A 308 -0.63 8.51 38.36
N VAL A 309 -1.79 8.26 37.73
CA VAL A 309 -1.86 7.64 36.39
C VAL A 309 -1.16 8.54 35.37
N ARG A 310 -1.54 9.82 35.34
CA ARG A 310 -0.91 10.83 34.48
C ARG A 310 0.59 10.98 34.77
N GLY A 311 0.99 11.07 36.04
CA GLY A 311 2.41 11.14 36.39
C GLY A 311 3.20 9.90 35.95
N SER A 312 2.59 8.71 35.95
CA SER A 312 3.22 7.48 35.44
C SER A 312 3.37 7.51 33.92
N TYR A 313 2.39 8.07 33.21
CA TYR A 313 2.46 8.29 31.76
C TYR A 313 3.61 9.24 31.40
N GLU A 314 3.67 10.41 32.05
CA GLU A 314 4.72 11.41 31.82
C GLU A 314 6.12 10.86 32.18
N VAL A 315 6.25 10.12 33.29
CA VAL A 315 7.53 9.50 33.69
C VAL A 315 7.99 8.43 32.70
N GLY A 316 7.07 7.70 32.05
CA GLY A 316 7.41 6.73 31.02
C GLY A 316 8.16 7.37 29.85
N TRP A 317 7.62 8.47 29.30
CA TRP A 317 8.26 9.22 28.23
C TRP A 317 9.52 9.94 28.68
N GLN A 318 9.54 10.56 29.87
CA GLN A 318 10.76 11.16 30.41
C GLN A 318 11.90 10.14 30.59
N ALA A 319 11.57 8.90 30.96
CA ALA A 319 12.55 7.82 31.06
C ALA A 319 13.05 7.35 29.69
N TYR A 320 12.17 7.36 28.68
CA TYR A 320 12.56 7.10 27.29
C TYR A 320 13.50 8.20 26.77
N ASP A 321 13.08 9.47 26.84
CA ASP A 321 13.86 10.64 26.40
C ASP A 321 15.25 10.69 27.06
N ALA A 322 15.33 10.36 28.36
CA ALA A 322 16.59 10.34 29.11
C ALA A 322 17.56 9.22 28.66
N GLY A 323 17.06 8.22 27.94
CA GLY A 323 17.86 7.17 27.32
C GLY A 323 18.42 7.52 25.95
N LEU A 324 17.91 8.58 25.31
CA LEU A 324 18.32 9.03 23.99
C LEU A 324 19.61 9.86 24.03
N SER A 325 20.26 9.93 22.89
CA SER A 325 21.32 10.87 22.57
C SER A 325 20.70 12.27 22.48
N PRO A 326 21.21 13.24 23.26
CA PRO A 326 20.61 14.57 23.30
C PRO A 326 20.88 15.34 22.00
N PRO A 327 19.96 16.22 21.58
CA PRO A 327 20.18 17.10 20.45
C PRO A 327 21.29 18.12 20.74
N PRO A 328 21.84 18.81 19.72
CA PRO A 328 22.91 19.78 19.90
C PRO A 328 22.52 20.89 20.87
N HIS A 329 23.32 21.10 21.93
CA HIS A 329 23.08 22.16 22.91
C HIS A 329 23.50 23.56 22.45
N ASN A 330 24.19 23.65 21.31
CA ASN A 330 24.60 24.90 20.70
C ASN A 330 24.69 24.71 19.19
N ILE A 331 24.06 25.59 18.43
CA ILE A 331 24.09 25.59 16.96
C ILE A 331 24.55 26.97 16.52
N SER A 332 25.63 27.03 15.75
CA SER A 332 26.24 28.28 15.31
C SER A 332 25.23 29.13 14.53
N GLY A 333 25.11 30.41 14.90
CA GLY A 333 24.17 31.34 14.25
C GLY A 333 22.77 31.38 14.87
N LEU A 334 22.43 30.45 15.78
CA LEU A 334 21.15 30.43 16.48
C LEU A 334 21.23 31.03 17.89
N SER A 335 20.10 31.56 18.36
CA SER A 335 19.94 31.98 19.76
C SER A 335 19.66 30.78 20.66
N GLU A 336 19.94 30.89 21.97
CA GLU A 336 19.63 29.85 22.96
C GLU A 336 18.15 29.45 22.93
N ALA A 337 17.24 30.40 22.73
CA ALA A 337 15.81 30.14 22.61
C ALA A 337 15.46 29.31 21.37
N ALA A 338 16.09 29.59 20.22
CA ALA A 338 15.89 28.83 19.00
C ALA A 338 16.45 27.40 19.12
N VAL A 339 17.64 27.24 19.73
CA VAL A 339 18.22 25.92 20.02
C VAL A 339 17.30 25.12 20.96
N HIS A 340 16.72 25.74 21.99
CA HIS A 340 15.77 25.08 22.87
C HIS A 340 14.47 24.69 22.15
N GLN A 341 13.99 25.48 21.19
CA GLN A 341 12.83 25.13 20.37
C GLN A 341 13.12 23.92 19.48
N LEU A 342 14.26 23.89 18.81
CA LEU A 342 14.69 22.75 18.00
C LEU A 342 14.92 21.49 18.86
N ALA A 343 15.43 21.64 20.07
CA ALA A 343 15.58 20.52 21.00
C ALA A 343 14.21 19.94 21.42
N GLY A 344 13.19 20.78 21.60
CA GLY A 344 11.82 20.31 21.86
C GLY A 344 11.24 19.53 20.69
N GLU A 345 11.43 20.03 19.46
CA GLU A 345 10.99 19.36 18.24
C GLU A 345 11.73 18.03 18.01
N TYR A 346 13.02 17.97 18.34
CA TYR A 346 13.80 16.74 18.28
C TYR A 346 13.20 15.63 19.16
N TYR A 347 12.88 15.93 20.42
CA TYR A 347 12.27 14.94 21.33
C TYR A 347 10.84 14.58 20.90
N LEU A 348 10.04 15.54 20.43
CA LEU A 348 8.73 15.25 19.87
C LEU A 348 8.83 14.30 18.67
N SER A 349 9.72 14.60 17.72
CA SER A 349 9.94 13.78 16.53
C SER A 349 10.44 12.38 16.88
N ALA A 350 11.40 12.24 17.81
CA ALA A 350 11.85 10.93 18.32
C ALA A 350 10.69 10.14 18.97
N ASN A 351 9.85 10.82 19.75
CA ASN A 351 8.68 10.21 20.37
C ASN A 351 7.60 9.82 19.35
N VAL A 352 7.44 10.57 18.25
CA VAL A 352 6.57 10.19 17.12
C VAL A 352 7.08 8.89 16.48
N ILE A 353 8.39 8.77 16.23
CA ILE A 353 8.98 7.53 15.69
C ILE A 353 8.67 6.36 16.63
N LYS A 354 8.93 6.51 17.93
CA LYS A 354 8.68 5.46 18.91
C LYS A 354 7.20 5.11 19.06
N ALA A 355 6.33 6.12 19.02
CA ALA A 355 4.89 5.93 19.10
C ALA A 355 4.30 5.23 17.86
N SER A 356 5.03 5.25 16.73
CA SER A 356 4.67 4.59 15.48
C SER A 356 4.98 3.09 15.46
N GLU A 357 5.65 2.56 16.48
CA GLU A 357 5.86 1.13 16.67
C GLU A 357 4.59 0.44 17.21
N ASP A 358 4.19 -0.68 16.59
CA ASP A 358 3.12 -1.52 17.13
C ASP A 358 3.55 -2.22 18.42
N LYS A 359 2.63 -2.28 19.40
CA LYS A 359 2.91 -2.88 20.71
C LYS A 359 2.74 -4.39 20.74
N THR A 360 2.19 -5.01 19.71
CA THR A 360 2.03 -6.48 19.58
C THR A 360 3.14 -7.07 18.74
N PHE A 361 3.56 -6.36 17.70
CA PHE A 361 4.62 -6.74 16.77
C PHE A 361 5.79 -5.75 16.89
N SER A 362 6.70 -6.01 17.83
CA SER A 362 7.92 -5.21 17.99
C SER A 362 8.69 -5.09 16.68
N GLY A 363 9.21 -3.90 16.42
CA GLY A 363 9.88 -3.54 15.16
C GLY A 363 8.93 -3.16 14.01
N ALA A 364 7.63 -3.44 14.10
CA ALA A 364 6.66 -3.00 13.09
C ALA A 364 6.35 -1.51 13.28
N ILE A 365 7.11 -0.65 12.58
CA ILE A 365 6.92 0.81 12.59
C ILE A 365 6.13 1.20 11.35
N VAL A 366 4.99 1.86 11.54
CA VAL A 366 4.13 2.30 10.43
C VAL A 366 4.58 3.62 9.82
N ALA A 367 4.27 3.83 8.53
CA ALA A 367 4.61 5.06 7.81
C ALA A 367 3.95 6.31 8.42
N SER A 368 2.75 6.17 9.01
CA SER A 368 2.07 7.22 9.78
C SER A 368 0.98 6.65 10.70
N LEU A 369 0.66 7.35 11.78
CA LEU A 369 -0.56 7.14 12.59
C LEU A 369 -1.81 7.79 11.96
N SER A 370 -1.87 7.92 10.63
CA SER A 370 -2.97 8.54 9.91
C SER A 370 -3.25 7.83 8.59
N SER A 371 -4.43 8.06 7.99
CA SER A 371 -4.72 7.70 6.60
C SER A 371 -4.81 8.96 5.75
N PRO A 372 -3.88 9.21 4.80
CA PRO A 372 -3.96 10.35 3.89
C PRO A 372 -5.35 10.51 3.27
N TRP A 373 -5.91 11.72 3.39
CA TRP A 373 -7.28 12.06 2.98
C TRP A 373 -8.37 11.10 3.47
N GLY A 374 -8.17 10.45 4.62
CA GLY A 374 -9.08 9.45 5.17
C GLY A 374 -10.53 9.94 5.27
N GLN A 375 -10.75 11.22 5.53
CA GLN A 375 -12.08 11.85 5.58
C GLN A 375 -12.91 11.64 4.30
N ALA A 376 -12.27 11.36 3.16
CA ALA A 376 -12.91 11.11 1.87
C ALA A 376 -12.91 9.64 1.44
N VAL A 377 -12.31 8.75 2.24
CA VAL A 377 -12.21 7.31 1.96
C VAL A 377 -13.26 6.59 2.80
N SER A 378 -14.13 5.83 2.13
CA SER A 378 -15.19 5.06 2.80
C SER A 378 -14.62 3.92 3.67
N ALA A 379 -14.86 3.96 4.98
CA ALA A 379 -14.42 2.90 5.90
C ALA A 379 -15.28 1.62 5.80
N GLY A 380 -16.57 1.75 5.47
CA GLY A 380 -17.53 0.64 5.46
C GLY A 380 -17.72 -0.09 4.12
N ASP A 381 -16.90 0.20 3.10
CA ASP A 381 -17.02 -0.44 1.78
C ASP A 381 -16.22 -1.75 1.74
N PRO A 382 -16.85 -2.92 1.53
CA PRO A 382 -16.14 -4.20 1.45
C PRO A 382 -15.16 -4.29 0.27
N ASN A 383 -15.23 -3.39 -0.71
CA ASN A 383 -14.29 -3.30 -1.82
C ASN A 383 -13.14 -2.31 -1.58
N ASN A 384 -13.14 -1.58 -0.45
CA ASN A 384 -12.04 -0.69 -0.11
C ASN A 384 -10.77 -1.52 0.11
N THR A 385 -9.66 -1.19 -0.54
CA THR A 385 -8.36 -1.84 -0.33
C THR A 385 -7.45 -1.05 0.60
N PHE A 386 -7.80 0.19 0.95
CA PHE A 386 -7.02 1.12 1.78
C PHE A 386 -7.18 0.90 3.30
N PHE A 387 -7.44 -0.33 3.76
CA PHE A 387 -7.78 -0.61 5.17
C PHE A 387 -6.74 -0.08 6.18
N GLY A 388 -5.45 -0.35 5.94
CA GLY A 388 -4.37 0.17 6.77
C GLY A 388 -3.82 1.51 6.27
N SER A 389 -3.80 1.72 4.95
CA SER A 389 -3.25 2.94 4.33
C SER A 389 -1.82 3.19 4.85
N TYR A 390 -1.50 4.35 5.43
CA TYR A 390 -0.16 4.60 6.00
C TYR A 390 0.05 3.96 7.39
N ARG A 391 -0.96 3.31 7.98
CA ARG A 391 -0.81 2.49 9.19
C ARG A 391 -0.32 1.07 8.86
N GLU A 392 0.58 1.00 7.90
CA GLU A 392 1.20 -0.19 7.35
C GLU A 392 2.71 0.00 7.33
N VAL A 393 3.46 -1.08 7.15
CA VAL A 393 4.92 -1.06 7.17
C VAL A 393 5.45 -1.07 5.74
N PHE A 394 6.08 0.03 5.34
CA PHE A 394 6.90 0.16 4.14
C PHE A 394 8.36 0.04 4.55
N SER A 395 9.16 -0.74 3.84
CA SER A 395 10.58 -0.95 4.21
C SER A 395 11.37 0.36 4.12
N ARG A 396 11.02 1.23 3.17
CA ARG A 396 11.60 2.58 3.04
C ARG A 396 11.25 3.50 4.20
N ASP A 397 9.97 3.71 4.49
CA ASP A 397 9.56 4.57 5.61
C ASP A 397 10.12 4.07 6.94
N LEU A 398 10.19 2.75 7.13
CA LEU A 398 10.82 2.13 8.28
C LEU A 398 12.34 2.34 8.28
N TYR A 399 13.02 2.31 7.13
CA TYR A 399 14.43 2.68 7.02
C TYR A 399 14.67 4.13 7.44
N GLU A 400 13.85 5.06 6.97
CA GLU A 400 13.97 6.48 7.31
C GLU A 400 13.71 6.73 8.80
N ALA A 401 12.67 6.11 9.36
CA ALA A 401 12.41 6.09 10.80
C ALA A 401 13.59 5.48 11.58
N TRP A 402 14.15 4.38 11.08
CA TRP A 402 15.29 3.70 11.65
C TRP A 402 16.55 4.56 11.67
N THR A 403 16.79 5.40 10.66
CA THR A 403 17.93 6.32 10.69
C THR A 403 17.80 7.34 11.83
N GLY A 404 16.57 7.78 12.15
CA GLY A 404 16.27 8.57 13.33
C GLY A 404 16.59 7.82 14.64
N LEU A 405 16.15 6.57 14.77
CA LEU A 405 16.46 5.70 15.93
C LEU A 405 17.96 5.44 16.11
N VAL A 406 18.71 5.35 15.01
CA VAL A 406 20.17 5.20 15.06
C VAL A 406 20.83 6.50 15.50
N ALA A 407 20.36 7.63 14.98
CA ALA A 407 20.88 8.96 15.31
C ALA A 407 20.60 9.36 16.77
N ASP A 408 19.39 9.07 17.27
CA ASP A 408 19.03 9.31 18.67
C ASP A 408 19.49 8.20 19.63
N GLY A 409 19.98 7.07 19.12
CA GLY A 409 20.57 6.02 19.95
C GLY A 409 19.58 5.01 20.55
N ASP A 410 18.31 5.00 20.15
CA ASP A 410 17.39 3.89 20.41
C ASP A 410 17.71 2.65 19.54
N LEU A 411 18.90 2.10 19.77
CA LEU A 411 19.41 0.95 19.03
C LEU A 411 18.65 -0.35 19.35
N ALA A 412 17.81 -0.38 20.39
CA ALA A 412 16.99 -1.53 20.70
C ALA A 412 15.86 -1.65 19.69
N THR A 413 15.05 -0.59 19.55
CA THR A 413 13.97 -0.51 18.55
C THR A 413 14.53 -0.65 17.14
N ALA A 414 15.69 -0.04 16.85
CA ALA A 414 16.34 -0.14 15.55
C ALA A 414 16.70 -1.60 15.16
N ARG A 415 17.11 -2.44 16.13
CA ARG A 415 17.38 -3.87 15.88
C ARG A 415 16.10 -4.68 15.72
N ASP A 416 15.08 -4.38 16.51
CA ASP A 416 13.77 -5.03 16.39
C ASP A 416 13.15 -4.76 15.02
N ALA A 417 13.33 -3.54 14.47
CA ALA A 417 12.89 -3.18 13.13
C ALA A 417 13.59 -4.01 12.03
N VAL A 418 14.91 -4.21 12.11
CA VAL A 418 15.66 -5.09 11.19
C VAL A 418 15.16 -6.54 11.29
N ALA A 419 14.94 -7.02 12.52
CA ALA A 419 14.41 -8.36 12.74
C ALA A 419 12.98 -8.51 12.18
N PHE A 420 12.12 -7.50 12.33
CA PHE A 420 10.78 -7.50 11.75
C PHE A 420 10.82 -7.66 10.22
N LEU A 421 11.64 -6.86 9.53
CA LEU A 421 11.76 -6.89 8.09
C LEU A 421 12.18 -8.29 7.59
N PHE A 422 13.20 -8.90 8.17
CA PHE A 422 13.68 -10.22 7.74
C PHE A 422 12.82 -11.39 8.23
N ASP A 423 12.39 -11.40 9.49
CA ASP A 423 11.69 -12.55 10.08
C ASP A 423 10.18 -12.58 9.77
N ARG A 424 9.60 -11.42 9.41
CA ARG A 424 8.13 -11.29 9.22
C ARG A 424 7.74 -10.77 7.84
N GLN A 425 8.46 -9.80 7.31
CA GLN A 425 8.06 -9.12 6.08
C GLN A 425 8.62 -9.76 4.80
N GLN A 426 9.83 -10.31 4.87
CA GLN A 426 10.53 -10.87 3.73
C GLN A 426 9.72 -11.98 3.04
N GLN A 427 9.65 -11.89 1.71
CA GLN A 427 9.00 -12.88 0.86
C GLN A 427 9.91 -14.10 0.61
N PRO A 428 9.35 -15.25 0.19
CA PRO A 428 10.13 -16.47 -0.04
C PRO A 428 11.25 -16.36 -1.09
N ASP A 429 11.16 -15.38 -2.00
CA ASP A 429 12.18 -15.10 -3.01
C ASP A 429 13.31 -14.18 -2.51
N GLY A 430 13.23 -13.74 -1.27
CA GLY A 430 14.17 -12.83 -0.62
C GLY A 430 13.79 -11.36 -0.71
N SER A 431 12.76 -10.99 -1.49
CA SER A 431 12.33 -9.61 -1.64
C SER A 431 11.62 -9.09 -0.38
N MET A 432 11.48 -7.77 -0.28
CA MET A 432 10.42 -7.16 0.53
C MET A 432 9.21 -6.87 -0.37
N PRO A 433 7.97 -7.02 0.11
CA PRO A 433 6.80 -6.50 -0.60
C PRO A 433 6.85 -4.96 -0.63
N ARG A 434 6.02 -4.31 -1.46
CA ARG A 434 5.82 -2.84 -1.38
C ARG A 434 5.49 -2.39 0.04
N ASN A 435 4.61 -3.14 0.70
CA ASN A 435 4.12 -2.85 2.03
C ASN A 435 3.51 -4.09 2.65
N SER A 436 3.48 -4.12 3.98
CA SER A 436 2.84 -5.17 4.75
C SER A 436 1.95 -4.61 5.84
N LEU A 437 0.99 -5.43 6.27
CA LEU A 437 0.36 -5.24 7.57
C LEU A 437 1.40 -5.36 8.69
N ILE A 438 1.05 -4.94 9.90
CA ILE A 438 1.94 -4.97 11.07
C ILE A 438 2.37 -6.38 11.53
N ASN A 439 1.74 -7.45 11.01
CA ASN A 439 2.22 -8.82 11.23
C ASN A 439 3.30 -9.27 10.22
N GLY A 440 3.67 -8.41 9.27
CA GLY A 440 4.63 -8.66 8.19
C GLY A 440 4.03 -9.28 6.93
N LYS A 441 2.73 -9.65 6.93
CA LYS A 441 2.09 -10.23 5.75
C LYS A 441 1.67 -9.14 4.76
N LEU A 442 1.65 -9.50 3.48
CA LEU A 442 1.30 -8.62 2.36
C LEU A 442 0.01 -7.83 2.64
N ALA A 443 0.08 -6.50 2.49
CA ALA A 443 -1.09 -5.64 2.59
C ALA A 443 -2.02 -5.80 1.37
N PRO A 444 -3.33 -5.52 1.49
CA PRO A 444 -4.30 -5.74 0.40
C PRO A 444 -4.09 -4.82 -0.81
N ASP A 445 -3.56 -3.63 -0.59
CA ASP A 445 -3.21 -2.65 -1.61
C ASP A 445 -1.75 -2.81 -2.08
N SER A 446 -1.05 -3.86 -1.66
CA SER A 446 0.33 -4.07 -2.04
C SER A 446 0.43 -4.56 -3.49
N PHE A 447 1.27 -3.90 -4.28
CA PHE A 447 1.52 -4.20 -5.68
C PHE A 447 2.98 -3.95 -6.03
N ASN A 448 3.47 -4.62 -7.08
CA ASN A 448 4.86 -4.55 -7.51
C ASN A 448 5.86 -4.84 -6.36
N THR A 449 7.14 -4.60 -6.63
CA THR A 449 8.24 -4.75 -5.67
C THR A 449 9.25 -3.64 -5.93
N GLN A 450 9.78 -3.02 -4.87
CA GLN A 450 10.69 -1.89 -4.97
C GLN A 450 12.09 -2.31 -4.54
N LEU A 451 13.11 -2.01 -5.35
CA LEU A 451 14.46 -2.51 -5.10
C LEU A 451 15.19 -1.77 -3.98
N ASP A 452 14.86 -0.51 -3.72
CA ASP A 452 15.32 0.24 -2.54
C ASP A 452 14.82 -0.42 -1.26
N GLU A 453 13.53 -0.79 -1.22
CA GLU A 453 12.91 -1.51 -0.11
C GLU A 453 13.51 -2.90 0.15
N CYS A 454 14.06 -3.55 -0.88
CA CYS A 454 14.82 -4.79 -0.72
C CYS A 454 16.26 -4.57 -0.24
N SER A 455 16.81 -3.37 -0.46
CA SER A 455 18.22 -3.05 -0.23
C SER A 455 18.49 -2.41 1.13
N TYR A 456 17.61 -1.52 1.58
CA TYR A 456 17.72 -0.86 2.88
C TYR A 456 17.84 -1.84 4.07
N PRO A 457 17.04 -2.94 4.17
CA PRO A 457 17.17 -3.88 5.28
C PRO A 457 18.58 -4.49 5.41
N ILE A 458 19.27 -4.69 4.27
CA ILE A 458 20.64 -5.23 4.24
C ILE A 458 21.64 -4.19 4.77
N LEU A 459 21.49 -2.94 4.34
CA LEU A 459 22.28 -1.82 4.85
C LEU A 459 22.07 -1.64 6.36
N MET A 460 20.82 -1.68 6.83
CA MET A 460 20.49 -1.56 8.25
C MET A 460 21.16 -2.66 9.09
N ALA A 461 21.12 -3.90 8.61
CA ALA A 461 21.77 -5.03 9.29
C ALA A 461 23.29 -4.85 9.42
N TRP A 462 23.95 -4.39 8.35
CA TRP A 462 25.39 -4.09 8.39
C TRP A 462 25.71 -2.95 9.37
N THR A 463 24.98 -1.84 9.31
CA THR A 463 25.20 -0.66 10.16
C THR A 463 25.07 -0.99 11.66
N LEU A 464 24.12 -1.86 12.04
CA LEU A 464 23.95 -2.32 13.42
C LEU A 464 24.86 -3.50 13.82
N GLY A 465 25.67 -4.02 12.89
CA GLY A 465 26.53 -5.18 13.11
C GLY A 465 25.78 -6.52 13.22
N MET A 466 24.53 -6.58 12.74
CA MET A 466 23.70 -7.78 12.70
C MET A 466 24.15 -8.69 11.54
N THR A 467 25.25 -9.40 11.75
CA THR A 467 25.99 -10.13 10.70
C THR A 467 26.10 -11.63 10.98
N ASP A 468 25.31 -12.16 11.92
CA ASP A 468 25.39 -13.55 12.30
C ASP A 468 24.99 -14.50 11.16
N SER A 469 25.47 -15.74 11.26
CA SER A 469 25.32 -16.73 10.20
C SER A 469 23.86 -17.15 9.96
N ALA A 470 22.99 -17.11 10.97
CA ALA A 470 21.59 -17.47 10.77
C ALA A 470 20.89 -16.39 9.95
N LEU A 471 21.01 -15.12 10.36
CA LEU A 471 20.44 -14.01 9.61
C LEU A 471 21.00 -13.94 8.17
N TYR A 472 22.30 -14.15 8.00
CA TYR A 472 22.91 -14.17 6.67
C TYR A 472 22.35 -15.29 5.77
N THR A 473 22.37 -16.54 6.26
CA THR A 473 22.04 -17.71 5.43
C THR A 473 20.55 -17.87 5.17
N GLN A 474 19.70 -17.43 6.10
CA GLN A 474 18.25 -17.57 6.01
C GLN A 474 17.59 -16.38 5.30
N HIS A 475 18.20 -15.18 5.38
CA HIS A 475 17.54 -13.95 4.94
C HIS A 475 18.39 -13.08 4.01
N ILE A 476 19.51 -12.52 4.49
CA ILE A 476 20.26 -11.48 3.78
C ILE A 476 20.83 -11.99 2.45
N ARG A 477 21.30 -13.24 2.40
CA ARG A 477 21.83 -13.82 1.16
C ARG A 477 20.75 -13.87 0.07
N ALA A 478 19.52 -14.24 0.41
CA ALA A 478 18.41 -14.27 -0.54
C ALA A 478 18.03 -12.86 -1.02
N ALA A 479 17.90 -11.90 -0.08
CA ALA A 479 17.63 -10.50 -0.41
C ALA A 479 18.68 -9.89 -1.36
N ALA A 480 19.97 -10.10 -1.08
CA ALA A 480 21.04 -9.60 -1.93
C ALA A 480 21.02 -10.22 -3.33
N TYR A 481 20.70 -11.51 -3.46
CA TYR A 481 20.56 -12.16 -4.77
C TYR A 481 19.28 -11.76 -5.51
N PHE A 482 18.21 -11.42 -4.79
CA PHE A 482 17.03 -10.80 -5.38
C PHE A 482 17.43 -9.48 -6.06
N VAL A 483 18.12 -8.59 -5.34
CA VAL A 483 18.63 -7.33 -5.90
C VAL A 483 19.55 -7.58 -7.10
N VAL A 484 20.56 -8.45 -6.99
CA VAL A 484 21.48 -8.77 -8.11
C VAL A 484 20.77 -9.28 -9.37
N SER A 485 19.71 -10.07 -9.21
CA SER A 485 19.04 -10.73 -10.35
C SER A 485 17.97 -9.88 -11.03
N HIS A 486 17.50 -8.82 -10.37
CA HIS A 486 16.45 -7.93 -10.89
C HIS A 486 16.96 -6.52 -11.23
N GLY A 487 17.96 -6.01 -10.51
CA GLY A 487 18.52 -4.68 -10.72
C GLY A 487 19.31 -4.53 -12.02
N PRO A 488 19.65 -3.27 -12.41
CA PRO A 488 19.41 -2.02 -11.68
C PRO A 488 18.08 -1.33 -12.08
N SER A 489 17.16 -2.07 -12.70
CA SER A 489 15.88 -1.52 -13.15
C SER A 489 14.80 -2.59 -13.09
N PHE A 490 14.08 -2.61 -11.98
CA PHE A 490 12.94 -3.50 -11.74
C PHE A 490 11.98 -2.84 -10.75
N GLY A 491 10.68 -2.96 -11.03
CA GLY A 491 9.65 -2.31 -10.22
C GLY A 491 9.69 -0.79 -10.27
N PRO A 492 8.83 -0.12 -9.48
CA PRO A 492 8.81 1.33 -9.38
C PRO A 492 9.94 1.87 -8.47
N GLU A 493 10.24 3.16 -8.62
CA GLU A 493 11.12 3.89 -7.67
C GLU A 493 10.38 4.32 -6.39
N ARG A 494 11.06 5.06 -5.50
CA ARG A 494 10.59 5.40 -4.13
C ARG A 494 9.23 6.09 -4.03
N TRP A 495 8.73 6.68 -5.12
CA TRP A 495 7.38 7.27 -5.16
C TRP A 495 6.31 6.28 -5.64
N GLU A 496 6.69 5.03 -5.86
CA GLU A 496 5.82 3.88 -6.11
C GLU A 496 5.05 3.93 -7.43
N GLU A 497 5.48 4.81 -8.35
CA GLU A 497 4.72 5.14 -9.56
C GLU A 497 5.38 4.63 -10.84
N GLN A 498 6.71 4.68 -10.94
CA GLN A 498 7.39 4.57 -12.23
C GLN A 498 8.57 3.61 -12.19
N GLY A 499 8.59 2.62 -13.10
CA GLY A 499 9.79 1.81 -13.33
C GLY A 499 10.79 2.48 -14.27
N GLY A 500 12.07 2.14 -14.10
CA GLY A 500 13.19 2.61 -14.92
C GLY A 500 14.51 2.58 -14.16
N PHE A 501 15.52 3.28 -14.68
CA PHE A 501 16.82 3.47 -14.04
C PHE A 501 16.73 4.73 -13.18
N SER A 502 16.37 4.57 -11.91
CA SER A 502 16.25 5.67 -10.94
C SER A 502 17.56 5.88 -10.18
N PRO A 503 18.14 7.09 -10.13
CA PRO A 503 19.35 7.33 -9.36
C PRO A 503 19.14 7.11 -7.85
N SER A 504 17.93 7.36 -7.33
CA SER A 504 17.58 7.11 -5.92
C SER A 504 17.59 5.62 -5.59
N THR A 505 16.85 4.81 -6.36
CA THR A 505 16.78 3.35 -6.14
C THR A 505 18.14 2.69 -6.34
N ILE A 506 18.89 3.09 -7.38
CA ILE A 506 20.21 2.53 -7.66
C ILE A 506 21.22 2.85 -6.54
N ALA A 507 21.09 4.00 -5.86
CA ALA A 507 21.92 4.32 -4.69
C ALA A 507 21.69 3.29 -3.57
N ALA A 508 20.43 3.05 -3.19
CA ALA A 508 20.07 2.05 -2.18
C ALA A 508 20.56 0.64 -2.57
N GLU A 509 20.39 0.25 -3.83
CA GLU A 509 20.88 -1.01 -4.37
C GLU A 509 22.41 -1.18 -4.22
N ILE A 510 23.19 -0.15 -4.55
CA ILE A 510 24.65 -0.19 -4.45
C ILE A 510 25.08 -0.30 -2.98
N ALA A 511 24.57 0.55 -2.09
CA ALA A 511 24.90 0.52 -0.67
C ALA A 511 24.48 -0.80 0.00
N GLY A 512 23.30 -1.33 -0.34
CA GLY A 512 22.80 -2.63 0.11
C GLY A 512 23.71 -3.78 -0.34
N LEU A 513 24.16 -3.78 -1.60
CA LEU A 513 25.06 -4.83 -2.11
C LEU A 513 26.48 -4.77 -1.56
N ILE A 514 27.02 -3.57 -1.29
CA ILE A 514 28.32 -3.44 -0.61
C ILE A 514 28.22 -3.96 0.83
N SER A 515 27.15 -3.60 1.54
CA SER A 515 26.84 -4.14 2.87
C SER A 515 26.67 -5.67 2.83
N ALA A 516 25.94 -6.20 1.84
CA ALA A 516 25.77 -7.65 1.65
C ALA A 516 27.12 -8.36 1.44
N ALA A 517 28.04 -7.74 0.70
CA ALA A 517 29.35 -8.31 0.44
C ALA A 517 30.20 -8.40 1.69
N ASP A 518 30.18 -7.36 2.53
CA ASP A 518 30.93 -7.35 3.79
C ASP A 518 30.35 -8.39 4.77
N ILE A 519 29.02 -8.51 4.84
CA ILE A 519 28.34 -9.55 5.62
C ILE A 519 28.72 -10.96 5.11
N ALA A 520 28.76 -11.14 3.79
CA ALA A 520 29.18 -12.41 3.18
C ALA A 520 30.64 -12.76 3.53
N GLU A 521 31.55 -11.78 3.58
CA GLU A 521 32.93 -12.00 4.00
C GLU A 521 33.05 -12.39 5.47
N VAL A 522 32.30 -11.74 6.37
CA VAL A 522 32.21 -12.13 7.79
C VAL A 522 31.77 -13.59 7.92
N ASN A 523 30.89 -14.05 7.03
CA ASN A 523 30.36 -15.41 7.00
C ASN A 523 31.16 -16.40 6.13
N GLY A 524 32.30 -15.98 5.57
CA GLY A 524 33.17 -16.84 4.78
C GLY A 524 32.65 -17.20 3.37
N ASP A 525 31.63 -16.51 2.86
CA ASP A 525 31.10 -16.69 1.50
C ASP A 525 31.75 -15.71 0.52
N ALA A 526 33.02 -15.98 0.19
CA ALA A 526 33.81 -15.16 -0.73
C ALA A 526 33.21 -15.11 -2.15
N ALA A 527 32.47 -16.15 -2.57
CA ALA A 527 31.83 -16.21 -3.87
C ALA A 527 30.71 -15.17 -3.98
N SER A 528 29.80 -15.16 -3.01
CA SER A 528 28.71 -14.18 -2.95
C SER A 528 29.26 -12.77 -2.75
N ALA A 529 30.27 -12.58 -1.88
CA ALA A 529 30.92 -11.29 -1.70
C ALA A 529 31.48 -10.70 -3.00
N ARG A 530 32.14 -11.53 -3.83
CA ARG A 530 32.63 -11.11 -5.16
C ARG A 530 31.49 -10.74 -6.10
N VAL A 531 30.40 -11.52 -6.12
CA VAL A 531 29.23 -11.24 -6.97
C VAL A 531 28.57 -9.92 -6.58
N PHE A 532 28.31 -9.71 -5.28
CA PHE A 532 27.69 -8.49 -4.78
C PHE A 532 28.56 -7.25 -5.07
N ARG A 533 29.86 -7.30 -4.75
CA ARG A 533 30.80 -6.20 -5.05
C ARG A 533 30.94 -5.89 -6.53
N ALA A 534 31.11 -6.91 -7.38
CA ALA A 534 31.29 -6.67 -8.81
C ALA A 534 30.01 -6.10 -9.47
N THR A 535 28.84 -6.50 -8.96
CA THR A 535 27.55 -5.95 -9.41
C THR A 535 27.42 -4.49 -9.00
N ALA A 536 27.61 -4.18 -7.71
CA ALA A 536 27.60 -2.81 -7.18
C ALA A 536 28.60 -1.89 -7.91
N ASP A 537 29.84 -2.36 -8.12
CA ASP A 537 30.86 -1.62 -8.85
C ASP A 537 30.48 -1.33 -10.30
N GLN A 538 29.82 -2.28 -10.96
CA GLN A 538 29.35 -2.10 -12.32
C GLN A 538 28.24 -1.06 -12.39
N TRP A 539 27.31 -1.09 -11.44
CA TRP A 539 26.21 -0.13 -11.36
C TRP A 539 26.71 1.27 -11.02
N GLN A 540 27.59 1.40 -10.03
CA GLN A 540 28.21 2.67 -9.63
C GLN A 540 28.91 3.37 -10.80
N ARG A 541 29.70 2.63 -11.61
CA ARG A 541 30.38 3.20 -12.78
C ARG A 541 29.43 3.54 -13.93
N SER A 542 28.25 2.93 -13.99
CA SER A 542 27.31 3.09 -15.09
C SER A 542 26.24 4.15 -14.82
N ILE A 543 25.99 4.49 -13.55
CA ILE A 543 24.81 5.24 -13.13
C ILE A 543 24.62 6.56 -13.89
N LYS A 544 25.67 7.36 -14.04
CA LYS A 544 25.58 8.62 -14.80
C LYS A 544 25.20 8.40 -16.26
N GLY A 545 25.70 7.32 -16.87
CA GLY A 545 25.33 6.95 -18.24
C GLY A 545 23.86 6.58 -18.38
N TRP A 546 23.21 6.13 -17.30
CA TRP A 546 21.80 5.78 -17.26
C TRP A 546 20.89 6.92 -16.84
N THR A 547 21.37 7.88 -16.06
CA THR A 547 20.50 8.84 -15.36
C THR A 547 20.83 10.32 -15.59
N VAL A 548 21.98 10.65 -16.20
CA VAL A 548 22.36 12.04 -16.51
C VAL A 548 22.09 12.34 -17.98
N THR A 549 21.15 13.24 -18.25
CA THR A 549 20.88 13.70 -19.61
C THR A 549 21.89 14.76 -20.04
N THR A 550 22.29 14.73 -21.31
CA THR A 550 23.13 15.75 -21.95
C THR A 550 22.40 16.48 -23.09
N THR A 551 21.16 16.09 -23.35
CA THR A 551 20.32 16.62 -24.43
C THR A 551 18.98 17.15 -23.93
N GLY A 552 18.73 17.09 -22.63
CA GLY A 552 17.50 17.61 -22.04
C GLY A 552 17.43 19.14 -22.14
N PRO A 553 16.23 19.73 -22.26
CA PRO A 553 16.06 21.14 -22.62
C PRO A 553 16.17 22.13 -21.45
N LEU A 554 16.22 21.67 -20.20
CA LEU A 554 16.13 22.53 -19.00
C LEU A 554 17.43 23.26 -18.65
N ALA A 555 18.58 22.79 -19.14
CA ALA A 555 19.88 23.44 -18.96
C ALA A 555 20.83 23.12 -20.13
N SER A 556 21.88 23.93 -20.29
CA SER A 556 22.92 23.70 -21.30
C SER A 556 24.04 22.77 -20.85
N HIS A 557 24.12 22.48 -19.55
CA HIS A 557 25.02 21.50 -18.96
C HIS A 557 24.25 20.20 -18.68
N PRO A 558 24.94 19.07 -18.44
CA PRO A 558 24.29 17.84 -18.01
C PRO A 558 23.57 17.98 -16.66
N TYR A 559 22.55 17.15 -16.44
CA TYR A 559 21.84 17.04 -15.15
C TYR A 559 21.15 15.68 -15.00
N PHE A 560 20.91 15.28 -13.76
CA PHE A 560 20.10 14.10 -13.43
C PHE A 560 18.62 14.33 -13.78
N ILE A 561 17.99 13.28 -14.29
CA ILE A 561 16.53 13.19 -14.46
C ILE A 561 15.97 12.24 -13.40
N ARG A 562 14.65 12.29 -13.13
CA ARG A 562 13.99 11.38 -12.15
C ARG A 562 14.35 9.93 -12.41
N LEU A 563 14.24 9.48 -13.67
CA LEU A 563 14.66 8.17 -14.14
C LEU A 563 14.68 8.14 -15.67
N SER A 564 15.46 7.24 -16.25
CA SER A 564 15.33 6.88 -17.67
C SER A 564 14.61 5.55 -17.84
N LYS A 565 13.78 5.42 -18.88
CA LYS A 565 13.01 4.19 -19.11
C LYS A 565 13.84 3.01 -19.63
N THR A 566 14.96 3.29 -20.29
CA THR A 566 15.74 2.27 -21.02
C THR A 566 17.22 2.28 -20.67
N GLY A 567 17.64 3.09 -19.68
CA GLY A 567 19.06 3.32 -19.41
C GLY A 567 19.72 4.27 -20.40
N ASP A 568 18.95 4.90 -21.29
CA ASP A 568 19.41 6.01 -22.13
C ASP A 568 18.68 7.30 -21.69
N PRO A 569 19.34 8.17 -20.90
CA PRO A 569 18.74 9.42 -20.42
C PRO A 569 18.61 10.49 -21.52
N ASN A 570 19.09 10.23 -22.75
CA ASN A 570 18.94 11.13 -23.90
C ASN A 570 17.85 10.69 -24.87
N ALA A 571 17.28 9.51 -24.68
CA ALA A 571 16.17 9.03 -25.49
C ALA A 571 14.95 9.95 -25.34
N ALA A 572 14.32 10.27 -26.47
CA ALA A 572 13.07 11.03 -26.52
C ALA A 572 11.89 10.11 -26.21
N ILE A 573 11.75 9.75 -24.93
CA ILE A 573 10.69 8.89 -24.40
C ILE A 573 9.79 9.75 -23.52
N SER A 574 8.49 9.68 -23.75
CA SER A 574 7.50 10.31 -22.87
C SER A 574 6.69 9.27 -22.12
N TYR A 575 6.35 9.55 -20.87
CA TYR A 575 5.50 8.69 -20.04
C TYR A 575 4.54 9.54 -19.19
N ASN A 576 3.38 8.97 -18.86
CA ASN A 576 2.44 9.61 -17.95
C ASN A 576 2.95 9.49 -16.51
N LEU A 577 2.89 10.59 -15.76
CA LEU A 577 3.42 10.64 -14.39
C LEU A 577 2.51 9.97 -13.34
N GLY A 578 1.29 9.57 -13.71
CA GLY A 578 0.30 9.03 -12.77
C GLY A 578 -0.49 10.12 -12.07
N ASN A 579 -1.43 9.74 -11.20
CA ASN A 579 -2.14 10.65 -10.29
C ASN A 579 -2.87 11.85 -10.95
N GLY A 580 -3.32 11.70 -12.20
CA GLY A 580 -3.91 12.80 -12.97
C GLY A 580 -2.88 13.78 -13.56
N GLY A 581 -1.59 13.53 -13.33
CA GLY A 581 -0.47 14.28 -13.88
C GLY A 581 -0.29 14.11 -15.39
N PRO A 582 0.52 14.99 -16.00
CA PRO A 582 0.71 15.04 -17.45
C PRO A 582 1.56 13.86 -17.97
N THR A 583 1.60 13.74 -19.29
CA THR A 583 2.63 12.95 -19.99
C THR A 583 3.77 13.88 -20.38
N LEU A 584 4.97 13.64 -19.86
CA LEU A 584 6.16 14.45 -20.10
C LEU A 584 7.27 13.64 -20.76
N ASP A 585 8.17 14.32 -21.48
CA ASP A 585 9.45 13.77 -21.91
C ASP A 585 10.33 13.49 -20.68
N GLN A 586 10.90 12.28 -20.58
CA GLN A 586 11.73 11.87 -19.44
C GLN A 586 12.85 12.86 -19.13
N ARG A 587 13.36 13.57 -20.16
CA ARG A 587 14.44 14.57 -20.02
C ARG A 587 14.01 15.85 -19.32
N THR A 588 12.72 15.99 -19.07
CA THR A 588 12.10 17.15 -18.41
C THR A 588 11.46 16.79 -17.07
N VAL A 589 11.56 15.53 -16.63
CA VAL A 589 11.06 15.08 -15.32
C VAL A 589 12.22 15.12 -14.33
N ILE A 590 12.15 16.04 -13.39
CA ILE A 590 13.20 16.39 -12.43
C ILE A 590 12.77 15.97 -11.03
N ASP A 591 13.67 15.29 -10.33
CA ASP A 591 13.52 14.80 -8.95
C ASP A 591 14.88 14.97 -8.26
N ALA A 592 14.88 15.30 -6.96
CA ALA A 592 16.10 15.49 -6.18
C ALA A 592 16.74 14.17 -5.67
N GLY A 593 16.14 13.01 -5.95
CA GLY A 593 16.56 11.70 -5.45
C GLY A 593 17.94 11.24 -5.91
N PHE A 594 18.61 11.96 -6.81
CA PHE A 594 20.04 11.76 -7.06
C PHE A 594 20.92 12.15 -5.87
N LEU A 595 20.40 12.93 -4.91
CA LEU A 595 21.10 13.27 -3.67
C LEU A 595 21.40 12.04 -2.82
N GLU A 596 20.60 10.98 -2.95
CA GLU A 596 20.88 9.67 -2.32
C GLU A 596 22.25 9.13 -2.71
N LEU A 597 22.79 9.47 -3.89
CA LEU A 597 24.12 9.00 -4.33
C LEU A 597 25.28 9.61 -3.54
N SER A 598 25.13 10.81 -3.00
CA SER A 598 26.10 11.34 -2.06
C SER A 598 25.77 10.96 -0.64
N ARG A 599 24.47 10.89 -0.29
CA ARG A 599 24.00 10.46 1.03
C ARG A 599 24.48 9.05 1.37
N LEU A 600 24.38 8.11 0.43
CA LEU A 600 24.76 6.70 0.58
C LEU A 600 26.22 6.39 0.17
N GLY A 601 26.95 7.38 -0.34
CA GLY A 601 28.42 7.34 -0.48
C GLY A 601 28.92 6.76 -1.81
N GLU A 602 28.13 6.77 -2.87
CA GLU A 602 28.50 6.31 -4.22
C GLU A 602 29.20 7.38 -5.05
N LEU A 603 28.87 8.65 -4.80
CA LEU A 603 29.45 9.84 -5.42
C LEU A 603 29.84 10.86 -4.34
N ALA A 604 30.92 11.61 -4.59
CA ALA A 604 31.23 12.74 -3.72
C ALA A 604 30.13 13.80 -3.88
N ALA A 605 29.71 14.47 -2.81
CA ALA A 605 28.73 15.56 -2.91
C ALA A 605 29.22 16.71 -3.82
N SER A 606 30.53 16.87 -3.98
CA SER A 606 31.17 17.83 -4.89
C SER A 606 31.23 17.36 -6.36
N ASP A 607 30.67 16.20 -6.69
CA ASP A 607 30.58 15.69 -8.05
C ASP A 607 29.86 16.70 -8.96
N SER A 608 30.43 16.99 -10.12
CA SER A 608 29.89 18.03 -11.01
C SER A 608 28.46 17.74 -11.46
N ALA A 609 28.09 16.47 -11.66
CA ALA A 609 26.72 16.14 -12.07
C ALA A 609 25.71 16.41 -10.96
N ILE A 610 26.08 16.20 -9.69
CA ILE A 610 25.25 16.56 -8.53
C ILE A 610 25.11 18.08 -8.47
N GLN A 611 26.23 18.80 -8.48
CA GLN A 611 26.26 20.27 -8.36
C GLN A 611 25.54 20.97 -9.51
N GLU A 612 25.65 20.47 -10.73
CA GLU A 612 24.96 21.00 -11.91
C GLU A 612 23.46 20.67 -11.91
N SER A 613 23.01 19.65 -11.17
CA SER A 613 21.59 19.28 -11.10
C SER A 613 20.82 20.12 -10.07
N LEU A 614 21.47 20.62 -9.03
CA LEU A 614 20.83 21.42 -7.97
C LEU A 614 20.08 22.65 -8.52
N PRO A 615 20.66 23.51 -9.37
CA PRO A 615 19.92 24.66 -9.93
C PRO A 615 18.76 24.25 -10.84
N VAL A 616 18.80 23.04 -11.42
CA VAL A 616 17.71 22.51 -12.25
C VAL A 616 16.56 22.02 -11.36
N VAL A 617 16.87 21.36 -10.24
CA VAL A 617 15.91 21.03 -9.19
C VAL A 617 15.22 22.29 -8.69
N ASP A 618 15.99 23.26 -8.20
CA ASP A 618 15.46 24.48 -7.61
C ASP A 618 14.56 25.23 -8.61
N ALA A 619 14.97 25.34 -9.88
CA ALA A 619 14.19 26.03 -10.90
C ALA A 619 12.86 25.34 -11.31
N ASN A 620 12.68 24.04 -11.03
CA ASN A 620 11.53 23.27 -11.54
C ASN A 620 10.60 22.75 -10.45
N ILE A 621 11.11 22.54 -9.22
CA ILE A 621 10.36 21.88 -8.15
C ILE A 621 10.51 22.55 -6.78
N GLU A 622 11.23 23.67 -6.65
CA GLU A 622 11.23 24.47 -5.42
C GLU A 622 10.06 25.48 -5.40
N SER A 623 9.46 25.66 -4.23
CA SER A 623 8.56 26.77 -3.93
C SER A 623 8.97 27.45 -2.63
N ILE A 624 8.85 28.78 -2.59
CA ILE A 624 9.16 29.59 -1.40
C ILE A 624 7.86 30.00 -0.70
N THR A 625 7.70 29.59 0.55
CA THR A 625 6.53 29.88 1.38
C THR A 625 6.91 30.83 2.54
N PRO A 626 5.93 31.36 3.30
CA PRO A 626 6.20 32.07 4.55
C PRO A 626 6.90 31.22 5.62
N SER A 627 6.83 29.89 5.54
CA SER A 627 7.51 28.96 6.47
C SER A 627 8.92 28.57 6.01
N GLY A 628 9.32 28.92 4.78
CA GLY A 628 10.61 28.57 4.20
C GLY A 628 10.50 28.00 2.77
N PRO A 629 11.64 27.74 2.11
CA PRO A 629 11.69 26.92 0.90
C PRO A 629 11.24 25.48 1.18
N GLY A 630 10.60 24.87 0.19
CA GLY A 630 10.33 23.44 0.16
C GLY A 630 10.33 22.94 -1.29
N TRP A 631 10.39 21.62 -1.45
CA TRP A 631 10.45 20.99 -2.77
C TRP A 631 9.28 20.03 -2.98
N HIS A 632 8.71 20.06 -4.17
CA HIS A 632 7.85 18.98 -4.67
C HIS A 632 8.70 17.74 -4.96
N ARG A 633 8.09 16.55 -4.95
CA ARG A 633 8.78 15.30 -5.31
C ARG A 633 9.41 15.37 -6.70
N TYR A 634 8.60 15.77 -7.67
CA TYR A 634 9.00 16.01 -9.05
C TYR A 634 8.01 16.95 -9.77
N ASN A 635 8.39 17.51 -10.92
CA ASN A 635 7.53 18.45 -11.64
C ASN A 635 6.35 17.75 -12.33
N GLY A 636 5.14 18.30 -12.17
CA GLY A 636 3.91 17.71 -12.71
C GLY A 636 3.33 16.59 -11.84
N ASP A 637 3.80 16.46 -10.61
CA ASP A 637 3.24 15.55 -9.61
C ASP A 637 1.75 15.84 -9.35
N GLY A 638 0.94 14.77 -9.31
CA GLY A 638 -0.50 14.81 -9.08
C GLY A 638 -0.94 14.25 -7.73
N TYR A 639 -0.03 13.79 -6.87
CA TYR A 639 -0.34 13.20 -5.57
C TYR A 639 -0.47 14.28 -4.48
N GLY A 640 -1.61 14.94 -4.43
CA GLY A 640 -1.88 15.97 -3.44
C GLY A 640 -3.27 16.57 -3.59
N ASP A 641 -3.66 17.46 -2.70
CA ASP A 641 -4.94 18.16 -2.78
C ASP A 641 -5.05 19.00 -4.07
N GLY A 642 -6.28 19.23 -4.54
CA GLY A 642 -6.53 20.01 -5.75
C GLY A 642 -6.11 21.47 -5.58
N SER A 643 -5.13 21.94 -6.34
CA SER A 643 -4.61 23.33 -6.27
C SER A 643 -5.67 24.44 -6.47
N GLY A 644 -6.82 24.14 -7.11
CA GLY A 644 -7.85 25.14 -7.43
C GLY A 644 -8.98 25.27 -6.41
N ASP A 645 -9.31 24.20 -5.70
CA ASP A 645 -10.51 24.08 -4.85
C ASP A 645 -10.28 23.26 -3.58
N GLY A 646 -9.08 22.69 -3.41
CA GLY A 646 -8.65 21.94 -2.24
C GLY A 646 -9.35 20.61 -2.06
N HIS A 647 -9.94 20.02 -3.11
CA HIS A 647 -10.50 18.68 -3.00
C HIS A 647 -9.40 17.66 -2.68
N PRO A 648 -9.69 16.62 -1.87
CA PRO A 648 -8.71 15.60 -1.54
C PRO A 648 -8.33 14.76 -2.77
N TRP A 649 -7.08 14.25 -2.80
CA TRP A 649 -6.61 13.38 -3.88
C TRP A 649 -7.44 12.09 -3.98
N ALA A 650 -7.66 11.43 -2.84
CA ALA A 650 -8.57 10.29 -2.73
C ALA A 650 -10.04 10.79 -2.65
N PRO A 651 -11.01 10.07 -3.23
CA PRO A 651 -10.90 8.74 -3.86
C PRO A 651 -10.61 8.80 -5.37
N SER A 652 -10.43 10.00 -5.95
CA SER A 652 -10.32 10.15 -7.41
C SER A 652 -8.98 9.70 -7.98
N GLY A 653 -7.94 9.65 -7.13
CA GLY A 653 -6.56 9.38 -7.53
C GLY A 653 -5.98 10.52 -8.37
N LYS A 654 -6.48 11.75 -8.19
CA LYS A 654 -6.10 12.91 -9.01
C LYS A 654 -6.02 14.16 -8.15
N GLY A 655 -4.99 14.96 -8.39
CA GLY A 655 -4.82 16.23 -7.68
C GLY A 655 -3.57 16.99 -8.13
N THR A 656 -2.92 17.67 -7.19
CA THR A 656 -1.67 18.42 -7.42
C THR A 656 -0.73 18.13 -6.27
N GLY A 657 0.46 17.56 -6.53
CA GLY A 657 1.43 17.28 -5.46
C GLY A 657 1.99 18.57 -4.86
N HIS A 658 2.20 18.57 -3.54
CA HIS A 658 2.67 19.74 -2.77
C HIS A 658 4.09 19.56 -2.23
N LEU A 659 4.57 20.46 -1.36
CA LEU A 659 5.94 20.45 -0.83
C LEU A 659 6.14 19.38 0.23
N TRP A 660 7.28 18.69 0.23
CA TRP A 660 7.60 17.64 1.20
C TRP A 660 8.72 18.08 2.15
N PRO A 661 8.46 18.26 3.46
CA PRO A 661 9.50 18.63 4.44
C PRO A 661 10.67 17.66 4.51
N ALA A 662 10.44 16.36 4.27
CA ALA A 662 11.51 15.36 4.21
C ALA A 662 12.58 15.71 3.15
N LEU A 663 12.19 16.35 2.03
CA LEU A 663 13.14 16.76 0.99
C LEU A 663 13.99 17.96 1.42
N SER A 664 13.49 18.80 2.33
CA SER A 664 14.31 19.84 2.99
C SER A 664 15.41 19.22 3.85
N ALA A 665 15.16 18.06 4.47
CA ALA A 665 16.20 17.32 5.18
C ALA A 665 17.27 16.76 4.23
N GLU A 666 16.86 16.11 3.13
CA GLU A 666 17.78 15.61 2.10
C GLU A 666 18.66 16.74 1.53
N ARG A 667 18.07 17.91 1.28
CA ARG A 667 18.79 19.11 0.84
C ARG A 667 19.75 19.63 1.90
N GLY A 668 19.34 19.65 3.16
CA GLY A 668 20.17 20.06 4.30
C GLY A 668 21.38 19.15 4.50
N GLU A 669 21.21 17.83 4.38
CA GLU A 669 22.30 16.86 4.41
C GLU A 669 23.29 17.09 3.27
N ASN A 670 22.82 17.38 2.05
CA ASN A 670 23.70 17.79 0.95
C ASN A 670 24.48 19.08 1.25
N GLY A 671 23.82 20.08 1.87
CA GLY A 671 24.46 21.29 2.35
C GLY A 671 25.61 20.98 3.33
N LEU A 672 25.38 20.10 4.31
CA LEU A 672 26.43 19.63 5.22
C LEU A 672 27.60 18.95 4.48
N GLN A 673 27.30 18.04 3.55
CA GLN A 673 28.33 17.31 2.79
C GLN A 673 29.19 18.22 1.89
N THR A 674 28.66 19.38 1.49
CA THR A 674 29.36 20.38 0.68
C THR A 674 29.98 21.51 1.51
N GLY A 675 29.76 21.51 2.83
CA GLY A 675 30.32 22.48 3.77
C GLY A 675 29.46 23.73 4.01
N ASP A 676 28.21 23.74 3.57
CA ASP A 676 27.21 24.76 3.88
C ASP A 676 26.31 24.35 5.06
N ALA A 677 26.88 24.39 6.26
CA ALA A 677 26.11 24.17 7.47
C ALA A 677 25.03 25.23 7.72
N THR A 678 25.11 26.41 7.08
CA THR A 678 24.11 27.48 7.28
C THR A 678 22.80 27.11 6.58
N GLU A 679 22.87 26.54 5.38
CA GLU A 679 21.72 26.00 4.66
C GLU A 679 21.05 24.88 5.46
N ALA A 680 21.82 23.91 5.95
CA ALA A 680 21.30 22.81 6.76
C ALA A 680 20.55 23.29 8.01
N ILE A 681 21.12 24.26 8.73
CA ILE A 681 20.49 24.84 9.92
C ILE A 681 19.19 25.59 9.56
N ALA A 682 19.18 26.34 8.46
CA ALA A 682 17.98 27.03 8.01
C ALA A 682 16.86 26.03 7.66
N LEU A 683 17.18 24.99 6.88
CA LEU A 683 16.21 23.98 6.47
C LEU A 683 15.64 23.18 7.65
N LEU A 684 16.44 22.92 8.70
CA LEU A 684 15.92 22.34 9.94
C LEU A 684 14.89 23.25 10.63
N GLN A 685 15.09 24.58 10.63
CA GLN A 685 14.11 25.54 11.16
C GLN A 685 12.86 25.64 10.27
N ASP A 686 13.02 25.51 8.95
CA ASP A 686 11.92 25.52 8.00
C ASP A 686 11.04 24.27 8.16
N MET A 687 11.64 23.09 8.34
CA MET A 687 10.90 21.85 8.69
C MET A 687 10.04 22.01 9.96
N GLN A 688 10.60 22.59 11.03
CA GLN A 688 9.82 22.91 12.23
C GLN A 688 8.69 23.90 11.92
N SER A 689 8.91 24.85 11.01
CA SER A 689 7.93 25.87 10.64
C SER A 689 6.80 25.31 9.77
N PHE A 690 7.02 24.22 9.03
CA PHE A 690 6.00 23.49 8.29
C PHE A 690 5.05 22.68 9.18
N ALA A 691 5.47 22.34 10.41
CA ALA A 691 4.74 21.40 11.26
C ALA A 691 3.27 21.76 11.60
N SER A 692 2.45 20.72 11.79
CA SER A 692 1.07 20.78 12.27
C SER A 692 0.97 20.85 13.79
N GLY A 693 -0.06 21.53 14.30
CA GLY A 693 -0.48 21.48 15.70
C GLY A 693 0.64 21.64 16.72
N VAL A 694 1.02 20.56 17.42
CA VAL A 694 2.06 20.56 18.46
C VAL A 694 3.50 20.51 17.95
N GLY A 695 3.71 20.34 16.64
CA GLY A 695 5.00 20.08 16.00
C GLY A 695 5.02 18.84 15.09
N LEU A 696 3.87 18.29 14.72
CA LEU A 696 3.80 17.11 13.87
C LEU A 696 4.19 17.46 12.42
N ILE A 697 5.40 17.12 12.01
CA ILE A 697 5.92 17.42 10.66
C ILE A 697 5.17 16.54 9.63
N PRO A 698 4.50 17.14 8.63
CA PRO A 698 3.65 16.41 7.70
C PRO A 698 4.45 15.71 6.60
N GLU A 699 3.72 14.94 5.79
CA GLU A 699 4.16 14.52 4.46
C GLU A 699 4.17 15.71 3.49
N GLN A 700 3.10 16.50 3.47
CA GLN A 700 2.94 17.62 2.53
C GLN A 700 2.54 18.95 3.16
N ASP A 701 3.04 20.04 2.59
CA ASP A 701 2.72 21.43 2.92
C ASP A 701 2.23 22.22 1.71
N TRP A 702 1.19 23.00 1.93
CA TRP A 702 0.52 23.83 0.93
C TRP A 702 1.35 25.09 0.60
N GLU A 703 1.66 25.29 -0.67
CA GLU A 703 2.49 26.39 -1.20
C GLU A 703 1.71 27.48 -1.94
N LEU A 704 0.39 27.35 -1.98
CA LEU A 704 -0.52 28.24 -2.70
C LEU A 704 -1.19 29.23 -1.72
N PRO A 705 -1.87 30.28 -2.22
CA PRO A 705 -2.60 31.19 -1.36
C PRO A 705 -3.58 30.47 -0.43
N ASP A 706 -3.78 31.02 0.77
CA ASP A 706 -4.71 30.48 1.77
C ASP A 706 -6.06 30.11 1.16
N LEU A 707 -6.50 28.88 1.45
CA LEU A 707 -7.78 28.34 1.00
C LEU A 707 -8.66 28.06 2.22
N ALA A 708 -9.87 28.59 2.21
CA ALA A 708 -10.81 28.39 3.32
C ALA A 708 -11.41 26.97 3.30
N PRO A 709 -11.72 26.39 4.48
CA PRO A 709 -12.45 25.14 4.54
C PRO A 709 -13.84 25.27 3.92
N SER A 710 -14.32 24.17 3.34
CA SER A 710 -15.67 24.10 2.79
C SER A 710 -16.74 24.21 3.88
N PRO A 711 -17.96 24.66 3.56
CA PRO A 711 -19.06 24.69 4.52
C PRO A 711 -19.31 23.31 5.16
N TYR A 712 -19.67 23.31 6.45
CA TYR A 712 -20.02 22.09 7.17
C TYR A 712 -21.10 21.29 6.42
N GLY A 713 -20.90 19.98 6.29
CA GLY A 713 -21.79 19.06 5.57
C GLY A 713 -21.57 19.01 4.05
N THR A 714 -20.55 19.68 3.52
CA THR A 714 -20.08 19.44 2.14
C THR A 714 -19.63 17.99 1.99
N ASP A 715 -19.89 17.37 0.84
CA ASP A 715 -19.43 16.02 0.52
C ASP A 715 -17.90 15.94 0.69
N PRO A 716 -17.39 15.05 1.57
CA PRO A 716 -15.97 15.02 1.88
C PRO A 716 -15.08 14.68 0.68
N THR A 717 -15.62 14.04 -0.36
CA THR A 717 -14.87 13.71 -1.58
C THR A 717 -14.51 14.93 -2.44
N VAL A 718 -15.12 16.09 -2.15
CA VAL A 718 -14.85 17.37 -2.84
C VAL A 718 -14.62 18.53 -1.87
N ALA A 719 -14.63 18.28 -0.56
CA ALA A 719 -14.52 19.31 0.45
C ALA A 719 -13.07 19.67 0.75
N SER A 720 -12.72 20.95 0.62
CA SER A 720 -11.48 21.46 1.23
C SER A 720 -11.58 21.44 2.75
N ILE A 721 -10.51 20.95 3.40
CA ILE A 721 -10.31 21.01 4.85
C ILE A 721 -9.67 22.34 5.31
N GLY A 722 -9.43 23.26 4.38
CA GLY A 722 -8.75 24.53 4.59
C GLY A 722 -7.23 24.38 4.64
N PHE A 723 -6.52 25.32 4.00
CA PHE A 723 -5.07 25.34 3.87
C PHE A 723 -4.53 26.75 4.06
N VAL A 724 -3.29 26.84 4.55
CA VAL A 724 -2.57 28.09 4.77
C VAL A 724 -1.21 27.96 4.08
N ASP A 725 -0.77 29.01 3.41
CA ASP A 725 0.53 29.05 2.72
C ASP A 725 1.69 28.75 3.69
N GLY A 726 2.47 27.71 3.38
CA GLY A 726 3.57 27.17 4.18
C GLY A 726 3.13 26.29 5.35
N LYS A 727 1.92 25.72 5.32
CA LYS A 727 1.37 24.86 6.38
C LYS A 727 0.82 23.54 5.82
N PRO A 728 0.56 22.54 6.68
CA PRO A 728 0.25 21.19 6.22
C PRO A 728 -0.98 21.11 5.31
N ALA A 729 -0.83 20.36 4.22
CA ALA A 729 -1.87 20.01 3.27
C ALA A 729 -2.82 18.92 3.84
N GLY A 730 -3.56 18.21 2.98
CA GLY A 730 -4.56 17.22 3.37
C GLY A 730 -4.04 15.78 3.52
N SER A 731 -2.76 15.55 3.23
CA SER A 731 -2.11 14.26 3.40
C SER A 731 -1.69 14.00 4.87
N ALA A 732 -0.86 12.98 5.11
CA ALA A 732 -0.51 12.53 6.46
C ALA A 732 0.23 13.62 7.27
N ALA A 733 -0.22 13.87 8.51
CA ALA A 733 0.54 14.60 9.51
C ALA A 733 0.37 13.93 10.87
N PRO A 734 1.42 13.35 11.49
CA PRO A 734 2.81 13.38 11.03
C PRO A 734 3.07 12.36 9.91
N LEU A 735 4.17 12.53 9.19
CA LEU A 735 4.82 11.44 8.47
C LEU A 735 5.98 10.91 9.32
N THR A 736 6.04 9.60 9.57
CA THR A 736 7.10 8.98 10.39
C THR A 736 8.48 9.18 9.75
N TRP A 737 8.56 9.13 8.41
CA TRP A 737 9.76 9.52 7.66
C TRP A 737 10.18 10.96 7.98
N SER A 738 9.29 11.95 7.85
CA SER A 738 9.63 13.36 8.16
C SER A 738 10.15 13.56 9.59
N ALA A 739 9.58 12.83 10.56
CA ALA A 739 10.08 12.84 11.95
C ALA A 739 11.48 12.22 12.06
N GLY A 740 11.73 11.08 11.41
CA GLY A 740 13.04 10.44 11.30
C GLY A 740 14.10 11.36 10.68
N ALA A 741 13.75 12.01 9.57
CA ALA A 741 14.61 12.93 8.86
C ALA A 741 14.96 14.18 9.70
N PHE A 742 14.02 14.70 10.49
CA PHE A 742 14.28 15.82 11.40
C PHE A 742 15.29 15.43 12.50
N VAL A 743 15.08 14.28 13.16
CA VAL A 743 15.98 13.74 14.19
C VAL A 743 17.39 13.55 13.61
N ARG A 744 17.47 12.93 12.42
CA ARG A 744 18.72 12.68 11.71
C ARG A 744 19.46 13.98 11.36
N LEU A 745 18.80 14.92 10.68
CA LEU A 745 19.44 16.19 10.29
C LEU A 745 19.92 17.00 11.52
N ALA A 746 19.13 17.01 12.61
CA ALA A 746 19.54 17.68 13.84
C ALA A 746 20.81 17.06 14.45
N ALA A 747 20.90 15.72 14.45
CA ALA A 747 22.10 15.01 14.90
C ALA A 747 23.30 15.29 13.97
N ASP A 748 23.08 15.29 12.65
CA ASP A 748 24.10 15.57 11.64
C ASP A 748 24.68 16.99 11.76
N ILE A 749 23.82 18.00 12.00
CA ILE A 749 24.25 19.37 12.28
C ILE A 749 25.12 19.43 13.54
N GLY A 750 24.76 18.67 14.57
CA GLY A 750 25.56 18.52 15.79
C GLY A 750 26.94 17.92 15.54
N ALA A 751 27.01 16.93 14.67
CA ALA A 751 28.23 16.24 14.30
C ALA A 751 29.07 17.02 13.27
N GLY A 752 28.43 17.91 12.50
CA GLY A 752 29.03 18.61 11.36
C GLY A 752 29.24 17.72 10.13
N THR A 753 28.57 16.57 10.06
CA THR A 753 28.66 15.57 8.99
C THR A 753 27.41 14.68 9.01
N THR A 754 27.08 14.05 7.89
CA THR A 754 26.02 13.03 7.81
C THR A 754 26.45 11.76 8.56
N LEU A 755 25.69 11.36 9.58
CA LEU A 755 26.04 10.27 10.50
C LEU A 755 25.69 8.87 9.97
N ASP A 756 24.67 8.77 9.12
CA ASP A 756 24.19 7.50 8.56
C ASP A 756 24.75 7.20 7.16
N GLN A 757 25.62 8.07 6.63
CA GLN A 757 26.36 7.82 5.40
C GLN A 757 27.19 6.52 5.54
N PRO A 758 26.94 5.48 4.72
CA PRO A 758 27.59 4.18 4.84
C PRO A 758 29.12 4.27 4.64
N ALA A 759 29.86 3.97 5.70
CA ALA A 759 31.32 4.08 5.69
C ALA A 759 32.00 3.15 4.69
N ASN A 760 31.47 1.94 4.48
CA ASN A 760 32.00 0.96 3.53
C ASN A 760 31.77 1.39 2.07
N THR A 761 30.59 1.89 1.73
CA THR A 761 30.29 2.45 0.40
C THR A 761 31.16 3.67 0.12
N THR A 762 31.24 4.60 1.07
CA THR A 762 32.04 5.83 0.98
C THR A 762 33.54 5.53 0.84
N ASP A 763 34.07 4.60 1.64
CA ASP A 763 35.47 4.16 1.51
C ASP A 763 35.73 3.60 0.12
N ARG A 764 34.79 2.80 -0.41
CA ARG A 764 34.93 2.15 -1.70
C ARG A 764 34.86 3.09 -2.90
N TYR A 765 33.96 4.07 -2.91
CA TYR A 765 33.64 4.84 -4.12
C TYR A 765 34.01 6.33 -4.07
N VAL A 766 34.06 6.92 -2.88
CA VAL A 766 34.42 8.34 -2.71
C VAL A 766 35.90 8.47 -2.31
N THR A 767 36.34 7.67 -1.33
CA THR A 767 37.73 7.71 -0.85
C THR A 767 38.68 7.00 -1.81
N HIS A 768 38.18 5.97 -2.50
CA HIS A 768 38.92 5.18 -3.47
C HIS A 768 38.21 5.14 -4.83
N HIS A 769 38.99 4.90 -5.88
CA HIS A 769 38.46 4.68 -7.22
C HIS A 769 38.56 3.21 -7.58
N GLN A 770 37.41 2.56 -7.85
CA GLN A 770 37.38 1.14 -8.22
C GLN A 770 37.85 0.91 -9.66
N GLY A 771 38.88 0.08 -9.80
CA GLY A 771 39.40 -0.34 -11.10
C GLY A 771 38.46 -1.30 -11.84
N THR A 772 38.73 -1.50 -13.14
CA THR A 772 38.00 -2.46 -13.98
C THR A 772 38.93 -3.55 -14.47
N THR A 773 38.39 -4.75 -14.65
CA THR A 773 39.05 -5.82 -15.40
C THR A 773 38.21 -6.22 -16.61
N THR A 774 38.70 -7.16 -17.43
CA THR A 774 37.95 -7.64 -18.61
C THR A 774 37.04 -8.79 -18.23
N LEU A 775 35.86 -8.92 -18.85
CA LEU A 775 35.02 -10.11 -18.73
C LEU A 775 34.15 -10.23 -19.97
N ALA A 776 34.15 -11.41 -20.59
CA ALA A 776 33.25 -11.75 -21.68
C ALA A 776 32.75 -13.19 -21.51
N ILE A 777 31.43 -13.38 -21.48
CA ILE A 777 30.79 -14.70 -21.41
C ILE A 777 30.49 -15.18 -22.82
N THR A 778 31.03 -16.35 -23.19
CA THR A 778 30.82 -17.00 -24.49
C THR A 778 29.69 -18.02 -24.47
N SER A 779 29.43 -18.66 -23.33
CA SER A 779 28.32 -19.59 -23.13
C SER A 779 27.82 -19.55 -21.68
N PRO A 780 26.51 -19.66 -21.42
CA PRO A 780 25.42 -19.70 -22.40
C PRO A 780 25.18 -18.33 -23.07
N ALA A 781 24.44 -18.33 -24.18
CA ALA A 781 23.97 -17.10 -24.81
C ALA A 781 22.93 -16.41 -23.91
N ASN A 782 22.83 -15.08 -23.99
CA ASN A 782 21.78 -14.36 -23.25
C ASN A 782 20.41 -14.68 -23.83
N GLN A 783 19.38 -14.72 -22.99
CA GLN A 783 17.99 -15.02 -23.37
C GLN A 783 17.88 -16.34 -24.16
N SER A 784 18.51 -17.42 -23.66
CA SER A 784 18.53 -18.71 -24.35
C SER A 784 17.96 -19.85 -23.53
N ALA A 785 17.42 -20.85 -24.21
CA ALA A 785 17.01 -22.10 -23.58
C ALA A 785 18.22 -22.99 -23.31
N ILE A 786 18.16 -23.73 -22.20
CA ILE A 786 19.15 -24.75 -21.80
C ILE A 786 18.44 -26.10 -21.63
N SER A 787 19.18 -27.19 -21.81
CA SER A 787 18.63 -28.55 -21.82
C SER A 787 18.82 -29.33 -20.52
N GLY A 788 19.48 -28.75 -19.52
CA GLY A 788 19.70 -29.43 -18.25
C GLY A 788 20.59 -28.67 -17.29
N SER A 789 20.89 -29.34 -16.17
CA SER A 789 21.68 -28.84 -15.04
C SER A 789 22.76 -29.87 -14.68
N PRO A 790 23.98 -29.46 -14.33
CA PRO A 790 24.46 -28.08 -14.23
C PRO A 790 24.67 -27.43 -15.61
N VAL A 791 24.65 -26.09 -15.64
CA VAL A 791 25.03 -25.29 -16.82
C VAL A 791 26.52 -24.97 -16.75
N THR A 792 27.24 -25.17 -17.85
CA THR A 792 28.63 -24.73 -17.96
C THR A 792 28.69 -23.30 -18.49
N VAL A 793 29.21 -22.40 -17.66
CA VAL A 793 29.48 -21.00 -18.00
C VAL A 793 30.93 -20.87 -18.42
N THR A 794 31.17 -20.42 -19.66
CA THR A 794 32.51 -20.24 -20.22
C THR A 794 32.71 -18.81 -20.70
N GLY A 795 33.95 -18.36 -20.68
CA GLY A 795 34.28 -17.02 -21.13
C GLY A 795 35.78 -16.71 -21.06
N THR A 796 36.09 -15.43 -21.20
CA THR A 796 37.45 -14.89 -21.08
C THR A 796 37.48 -13.69 -20.14
N THR A 797 38.56 -13.56 -19.38
CA THR A 797 38.89 -12.44 -18.50
C THR A 797 40.42 -12.30 -18.42
N ALA A 798 40.96 -11.39 -17.62
CA ALA A 798 42.42 -11.29 -17.45
C ALA A 798 42.97 -12.54 -16.73
N ALA A 799 44.16 -12.99 -17.15
CA ALA A 799 44.79 -14.19 -16.61
C ALA A 799 44.97 -14.08 -15.08
N GLY A 800 44.59 -15.14 -14.36
CA GLY A 800 44.67 -15.18 -12.90
C GLY A 800 43.53 -14.49 -12.15
N ASN A 801 42.57 -13.87 -12.85
CA ASN A 801 41.38 -13.35 -12.19
C ASN A 801 40.59 -14.47 -11.51
N GLU A 802 40.10 -14.19 -10.31
CA GLU A 802 39.08 -15.01 -9.64
C GLU A 802 37.75 -14.78 -10.36
N VAL A 803 37.01 -15.85 -10.64
CA VAL A 803 35.70 -15.81 -11.29
C VAL A 803 34.69 -16.51 -10.41
N SER A 804 33.66 -15.78 -9.99
CA SER A 804 32.51 -16.32 -9.26
C SER A 804 31.26 -16.22 -10.15
N VAL A 805 30.51 -17.30 -10.19
CA VAL A 805 29.26 -17.44 -10.96
C VAL A 805 28.14 -17.69 -9.97
N ALA A 806 27.10 -16.86 -9.99
CA ALA A 806 25.85 -17.09 -9.29
C ALA A 806 24.75 -17.40 -10.31
N ALA A 807 23.92 -18.39 -10.03
CA ALA A 807 22.74 -18.73 -10.82
C ALA A 807 21.51 -18.64 -9.91
N THR A 808 20.76 -17.56 -10.04
CA THR A 808 19.53 -17.29 -9.27
C THR A 808 18.33 -17.62 -10.14
N ASN A 809 17.54 -18.61 -9.71
CA ASN A 809 16.23 -18.84 -10.32
C ASN A 809 15.28 -17.70 -9.91
N VAL A 810 14.57 -17.10 -10.87
CA VAL A 810 13.71 -15.92 -10.64
C VAL A 810 12.22 -16.22 -10.86
N ASP A 811 11.83 -17.49 -10.94
CA ASP A 811 10.45 -17.85 -11.33
C ASP A 811 9.74 -18.90 -10.47
N THR A 812 10.47 -19.81 -9.83
CA THR A 812 9.88 -20.98 -9.18
C THR A 812 10.50 -21.33 -7.85
N SER A 813 11.81 -21.59 -7.83
CA SER A 813 12.49 -22.05 -6.62
C SER A 813 13.15 -20.91 -5.85
N PHE A 814 13.42 -19.79 -6.52
CA PHE A 814 14.15 -18.64 -5.97
C PHE A 814 15.53 -18.97 -5.37
N THR A 815 16.05 -20.15 -5.70
CA THR A 815 17.31 -20.65 -5.16
C THR A 815 18.49 -20.06 -5.94
N THR A 816 19.54 -19.68 -5.21
CA THR A 816 20.82 -19.29 -5.81
C THR A 816 21.92 -20.31 -5.54
N ALA A 817 22.44 -20.90 -6.62
CA ALA A 817 23.66 -21.70 -6.61
C ALA A 817 24.87 -20.84 -7.00
N THR A 818 26.03 -21.12 -6.40
CA THR A 818 27.30 -20.45 -6.74
C THR A 818 28.36 -21.45 -7.22
N ALA A 819 29.26 -21.00 -8.07
CA ALA A 819 30.43 -21.76 -8.54
C ALA A 819 31.62 -20.82 -8.73
N GLU A 820 32.84 -21.35 -8.58
CA GLU A 820 34.06 -20.54 -8.65
C GLU A 820 35.13 -21.20 -9.52
N THR A 821 35.94 -20.37 -10.16
CA THR A 821 37.14 -20.79 -10.90
C THR A 821 38.15 -19.65 -10.95
N THR A 822 39.36 -19.93 -11.43
CA THR A 822 40.36 -18.92 -11.78
C THR A 822 40.58 -18.94 -13.29
N ALA A 823 40.75 -17.77 -13.88
CA ALA A 823 41.08 -17.66 -15.30
C ALA A 823 42.48 -18.22 -15.58
N ALA A 824 42.58 -19.04 -16.62
CA ALA A 824 43.83 -19.64 -17.06
C ALA A 824 44.82 -18.59 -17.60
N ALA A 825 46.04 -19.03 -17.93
CA ALA A 825 47.10 -18.15 -18.44
C ALA A 825 46.75 -17.49 -19.79
N ASP A 826 45.84 -18.09 -20.56
CA ASP A 826 45.30 -17.51 -21.81
C ASP A 826 44.04 -16.65 -21.59
N GLY A 827 43.63 -16.48 -20.32
CA GLY A 827 42.45 -15.72 -19.92
C GLY A 827 41.13 -16.50 -19.94
N SER A 828 41.12 -17.75 -20.43
CA SER A 828 39.90 -18.55 -20.48
C SER A 828 39.45 -19.03 -19.10
N PHE A 829 38.14 -19.15 -18.90
CA PHE A 829 37.56 -19.77 -17.70
C PHE A 829 36.36 -20.67 -18.05
N SER A 830 36.09 -21.62 -17.17
CA SER A 830 34.94 -22.52 -17.26
C SER A 830 34.47 -22.90 -15.86
N ALA A 831 33.21 -22.64 -15.54
CA ALA A 831 32.59 -22.99 -14.27
C ALA A 831 31.27 -23.73 -14.53
N SER A 832 30.99 -24.78 -13.75
CA SER A 832 29.69 -25.48 -13.80
C SER A 832 28.85 -25.06 -12.62
N VAL A 833 27.66 -24.52 -12.86
CA VAL A 833 26.75 -24.03 -11.83
C VAL A 833 25.42 -24.76 -11.94
N ALA A 834 24.86 -25.16 -10.80
CA ALA A 834 23.56 -25.80 -10.77
C ALA A 834 22.46 -24.77 -11.09
N VAL A 835 21.47 -25.19 -11.86
CA VAL A 835 20.23 -24.45 -12.12
C VAL A 835 19.03 -25.34 -11.81
N SER A 836 17.91 -24.74 -11.43
CA SER A 836 16.61 -25.41 -11.30
C SER A 836 15.74 -25.14 -12.54
N PRO A 837 14.71 -25.96 -12.80
CA PRO A 837 13.71 -25.67 -13.83
C PRO A 837 13.18 -24.24 -13.74
N GLY A 838 13.00 -23.59 -14.88
CA GLY A 838 12.54 -22.21 -14.97
C GLY A 838 13.61 -21.22 -15.42
N THR A 839 13.33 -19.93 -15.21
CA THR A 839 14.16 -18.80 -15.60
C THR A 839 15.23 -18.57 -14.57
N THR A 840 16.49 -18.56 -15.01
CA THR A 840 17.65 -18.32 -14.17
C THR A 840 18.45 -17.13 -14.70
N VAL A 841 18.74 -16.18 -13.83
CA VAL A 841 19.74 -15.14 -14.07
C VAL A 841 21.09 -15.63 -13.58
N ILE A 842 22.02 -15.80 -14.52
CA ILE A 842 23.41 -16.16 -14.28
C ILE A 842 24.24 -14.88 -14.23
N THR A 843 24.74 -14.55 -13.05
CA THR A 843 25.62 -13.41 -12.81
C THR A 843 27.06 -13.90 -12.67
N VAL A 844 27.97 -13.32 -13.45
CA VAL A 844 29.39 -13.63 -13.43
C VAL A 844 30.17 -12.42 -12.98
N ALA A 845 30.98 -12.60 -11.94
CA ALA A 845 31.89 -11.62 -11.40
C ALA A 845 33.33 -12.07 -11.64
N ALA A 846 34.17 -11.20 -12.19
CA ALA A 846 35.61 -11.38 -12.24
C ALA A 846 36.29 -10.37 -11.32
N ARG A 847 37.31 -10.83 -10.57
CA ARG A 847 38.11 -10.00 -9.67
C ARG A 847 39.59 -10.19 -9.95
N ALA A 848 40.29 -9.09 -10.20
CA ALA A 848 41.75 -9.06 -10.33
C ALA A 848 42.43 -9.00 -8.95
N ALA A 849 43.73 -9.30 -8.91
CA ALA A 849 44.52 -9.30 -7.67
C ALA A 849 44.60 -7.92 -7.00
N ASP A 850 44.47 -6.84 -7.76
CA ASP A 850 44.43 -5.45 -7.25
C ASP A 850 43.04 -5.03 -6.75
N GLY A 851 42.04 -5.91 -6.81
CA GLY A 851 40.67 -5.64 -6.41
C GLY A 851 39.76 -5.13 -7.53
N SER A 852 40.29 -4.87 -8.73
CA SER A 852 39.48 -4.45 -9.88
C SER A 852 38.42 -5.51 -10.24
N THR A 853 37.22 -5.07 -10.57
CA THR A 853 36.08 -5.96 -10.83
C THR A 853 35.55 -5.85 -12.25
N ALA A 854 34.84 -6.88 -12.69
CA ALA A 854 33.99 -6.85 -13.88
C ALA A 854 32.77 -7.74 -13.64
N HIS A 855 31.63 -7.35 -14.21
CA HIS A 855 30.35 -8.02 -14.07
C HIS A 855 29.70 -8.26 -15.43
N ALA A 856 29.04 -9.40 -15.60
CA ALA A 856 28.15 -9.67 -16.72
C ALA A 856 27.04 -10.63 -16.30
N SER A 857 25.83 -10.44 -16.84
CA SER A 857 24.70 -11.32 -16.60
C SER A 857 24.21 -12.02 -17.88
N ARG A 858 23.57 -13.18 -17.72
CA ARG A 858 22.88 -13.95 -18.75
C ARG A 858 21.58 -14.49 -18.19
N THR A 859 20.47 -14.31 -18.89
CA THR A 859 19.21 -14.97 -18.56
C THR A 859 19.07 -16.22 -19.40
N VAL A 860 18.81 -17.35 -18.75
CA VAL A 860 18.52 -18.62 -19.42
C VAL A 860 17.21 -19.20 -18.90
N VAL A 861 16.57 -20.06 -19.69
CA VAL A 861 15.40 -20.83 -19.24
C VAL A 861 15.68 -22.32 -19.37
N TRP A 862 15.51 -23.05 -18.27
CA TRP A 862 15.38 -24.51 -18.32
C TRP A 862 13.90 -24.85 -18.34
N ASP A 863 13.34 -24.92 -19.54
CA ASP A 863 11.90 -25.12 -19.74
C ASP A 863 11.48 -26.59 -19.59
N PHE A 864 11.58 -27.09 -18.35
CA PHE A 864 11.22 -28.46 -18.00
C PHE A 864 9.74 -28.57 -17.61
N VAL A 865 9.07 -29.59 -18.16
CA VAL A 865 7.67 -29.92 -17.87
C VAL A 865 7.62 -31.31 -17.23
N PRO A 866 7.08 -31.45 -16.00
CA PRO A 866 6.89 -32.76 -15.39
C PRO A 866 5.73 -33.53 -16.04
N GLY A 867 5.66 -34.84 -15.79
CA GLY A 867 4.60 -35.70 -16.30
C GLY A 867 4.89 -36.33 -17.66
N THR A 868 3.92 -37.11 -18.15
CA THR A 868 4.00 -37.77 -19.46
C THR A 868 3.34 -36.89 -20.51
N LYS A 869 4.07 -36.51 -21.57
CA LYS A 869 3.46 -35.83 -22.73
C LYS A 869 2.49 -36.79 -23.43
N ILE A 870 1.20 -36.46 -23.42
CA ILE A 870 0.12 -37.27 -24.00
C ILE A 870 -0.40 -36.69 -25.31
N LEU A 871 -0.14 -35.40 -25.58
CA LEU A 871 -0.47 -34.74 -26.85
C LEU A 871 0.62 -33.72 -27.20
N ASP A 872 0.94 -33.63 -28.49
CA ASP A 872 1.93 -32.71 -29.07
C ASP A 872 1.51 -32.41 -30.51
N VAL A 873 1.01 -31.21 -30.76
CA VAL A 873 0.47 -30.80 -32.05
C VAL A 873 1.08 -29.47 -32.44
N GLY A 874 1.84 -29.48 -33.53
CA GLY A 874 2.36 -28.25 -34.13
C GLY A 874 1.28 -27.53 -34.91
N ASP A 875 1.38 -26.21 -34.93
CA ASP A 875 0.53 -25.31 -35.72
C ASP A 875 1.38 -24.57 -36.76
N PRO A 876 0.86 -24.25 -37.96
CA PRO A 876 1.60 -23.46 -38.93
C PRO A 876 2.00 -22.09 -38.38
N THR A 877 2.98 -21.44 -39.00
CA THR A 877 3.32 -20.05 -38.63
C THR A 877 2.77 -19.09 -39.67
N GLY A 878 2.32 -17.90 -39.24
CA GLY A 878 1.85 -16.83 -40.12
C GLY A 878 0.38 -16.94 -40.54
N ASP A 879 -0.40 -17.74 -39.82
CA ASP A 879 -1.87 -17.86 -39.88
C ASP A 879 -2.57 -17.15 -38.71
N ASP A 880 -1.89 -16.21 -38.07
CA ASP A 880 -2.41 -15.26 -37.09
C ASP A 880 -3.32 -14.17 -37.70
N ASN A 881 -4.18 -14.57 -38.65
CA ASN A 881 -5.02 -13.70 -39.46
C ASN A 881 -6.43 -14.27 -39.68
N GLY A 882 -6.89 -15.13 -38.78
CA GLY A 882 -8.24 -15.71 -38.77
C GLY A 882 -8.53 -16.47 -40.06
N PRO A 883 -9.55 -16.10 -40.85
CA PRO A 883 -9.82 -16.74 -42.15
C PRO A 883 -8.76 -16.44 -43.24
N GLY A 884 -7.73 -15.66 -42.94
CA GLY A 884 -6.71 -15.22 -43.89
C GLY A 884 -6.72 -13.72 -44.19
N ASN A 885 -7.61 -12.95 -43.56
CA ASN A 885 -7.81 -11.53 -43.86
C ASN A 885 -7.67 -10.57 -42.68
N TYR A 886 -7.67 -11.06 -41.43
CA TYR A 886 -7.57 -10.18 -40.28
C TYR A 886 -6.23 -9.45 -40.18
N ALA A 887 -6.23 -8.32 -39.48
CA ALA A 887 -5.07 -7.49 -39.28
C ALA A 887 -4.90 -7.12 -37.79
N TYR A 888 -3.64 -7.10 -37.35
CA TYR A 888 -3.25 -6.70 -36.00
C TYR A 888 -3.62 -5.23 -35.71
N PRO A 889 -3.83 -4.86 -34.43
CA PRO A 889 -3.98 -3.46 -34.05
C PRO A 889 -2.72 -2.66 -34.39
N THR A 890 -2.87 -1.35 -34.60
CA THR A 890 -1.78 -0.51 -35.10
C THR A 890 -0.87 0.05 -34.00
N ALA A 891 -1.21 -0.09 -32.73
CA ALA A 891 -0.33 0.34 -31.64
C ALA A 891 0.94 -0.52 -31.61
N SER A 892 2.07 0.11 -31.31
CA SER A 892 3.38 -0.57 -31.26
C SER A 892 3.49 -1.62 -30.14
N ASP A 893 2.54 -1.63 -29.23
CA ASP A 893 2.42 -2.62 -28.15
C ASP A 893 2.19 -4.05 -28.68
N PHE A 894 1.63 -4.19 -29.89
CA PHE A 894 1.29 -5.48 -30.49
C PHE A 894 2.36 -5.92 -31.48
N HIS A 895 3.10 -6.96 -31.11
CA HIS A 895 4.19 -7.52 -31.90
C HIS A 895 3.68 -8.53 -32.92
N ALA A 896 4.30 -8.56 -34.11
CA ALA A 896 3.99 -9.58 -35.11
C ALA A 896 4.27 -10.98 -34.55
N GLY A 897 3.29 -11.88 -34.61
CA GLY A 897 3.38 -13.23 -34.03
C GLY A 897 2.88 -13.35 -32.60
N ALA A 898 2.37 -12.27 -32.00
CA ALA A 898 1.77 -12.32 -30.68
C ALA A 898 0.47 -13.15 -30.63
N PHE A 899 -0.18 -13.37 -31.77
CA PHE A 899 -1.42 -14.15 -31.92
C PHE A 899 -1.25 -15.36 -32.85
N ASP A 900 -0.03 -15.93 -32.90
CA ASP A 900 0.39 -17.01 -33.81
C ASP A 900 0.82 -18.21 -32.97
N ILE A 901 -0.03 -19.25 -32.90
CA ILE A 901 0.27 -20.50 -32.23
C ILE A 901 1.32 -21.23 -33.07
N THR A 902 2.29 -21.87 -32.42
CA THR A 902 3.25 -22.73 -33.13
C THR A 902 3.25 -24.15 -32.63
N ASP A 903 2.78 -24.38 -31.40
CA ASP A 903 2.80 -25.68 -30.75
C ASP A 903 1.79 -25.75 -29.60
N PHE A 904 1.12 -26.90 -29.45
CA PHE A 904 0.20 -27.20 -28.36
C PHE A 904 0.52 -28.55 -27.73
N GLN A 905 0.69 -28.56 -26.41
CA GLN A 905 1.10 -29.75 -25.67
C GLN A 905 0.21 -30.00 -24.47
N VAL A 906 -0.05 -31.27 -24.19
CA VAL A 906 -0.73 -31.72 -22.96
C VAL A 906 0.10 -32.80 -22.28
N TYR A 907 0.28 -32.65 -20.97
CA TYR A 907 1.01 -33.56 -20.10
C TYR A 907 0.11 -34.06 -18.98
N ASP A 908 0.18 -35.35 -18.70
CA ASP A 908 -0.40 -35.96 -17.50
C ASP A 908 0.68 -36.05 -16.41
N ASP A 909 0.58 -35.17 -15.41
CA ASP A 909 1.37 -35.19 -14.18
C ASP A 909 0.49 -35.53 -12.95
N SER A 910 -0.62 -36.25 -13.17
CA SER A 910 -1.56 -36.61 -12.11
C SER A 910 -0.95 -37.53 -11.04
N ALA A 911 0.10 -38.28 -11.38
CA ALA A 911 0.87 -39.08 -10.44
C ALA A 911 1.90 -38.27 -9.63
N GLY A 912 2.31 -37.10 -10.13
CA GLY A 912 3.28 -36.20 -9.51
C GLY A 912 2.58 -35.08 -8.74
N SER A 913 2.26 -33.99 -9.44
CA SER A 913 1.58 -32.82 -8.86
C SER A 913 0.07 -32.98 -8.71
N GLY A 914 -0.54 -34.02 -9.29
CA GLY A 914 -1.99 -34.20 -9.31
C GLY A 914 -2.68 -33.36 -10.41
N ASN A 915 -1.92 -32.77 -11.32
CA ASN A 915 -2.42 -31.84 -12.34
C ASN A 915 -2.28 -32.39 -13.76
N ILE A 916 -3.12 -31.86 -14.64
CA ILE A 916 -2.91 -31.89 -16.09
C ILE A 916 -2.29 -30.55 -16.48
N ILE A 917 -1.18 -30.61 -17.22
CA ILE A 917 -0.43 -29.43 -17.65
C ILE A 917 -0.66 -29.24 -19.15
N ILE A 918 -1.02 -28.03 -19.55
CA ILE A 918 -1.27 -27.63 -20.92
C ILE A 918 -0.32 -26.48 -21.26
N ARG A 919 0.26 -26.51 -22.46
CA ARG A 919 1.17 -25.45 -22.91
C ARG A 919 0.85 -25.06 -24.34
N VAL A 920 0.86 -23.76 -24.61
CA VAL A 920 0.70 -23.19 -25.95
C VAL A 920 1.92 -22.33 -26.26
N GLN A 921 2.62 -22.64 -27.34
CA GLN A 921 3.76 -21.84 -27.80
C GLN A 921 3.29 -20.77 -28.77
N MET A 922 3.75 -19.54 -28.58
CA MET A 922 3.55 -18.45 -29.51
C MET A 922 4.78 -18.24 -30.40
N ARG A 923 4.59 -17.72 -31.60
CA ARG A 923 5.70 -17.27 -32.46
C ARG A 923 6.47 -16.11 -31.83
N ASP A 924 5.76 -15.18 -31.18
CA ASP A 924 6.33 -14.09 -30.39
C ASP A 924 5.57 -13.96 -29.06
N LEU A 925 6.31 -13.90 -27.95
CA LEU A 925 5.74 -13.71 -26.61
C LEU A 925 6.45 -12.55 -25.91
N SER A 926 6.81 -11.53 -26.68
CA SER A 926 7.37 -10.29 -26.15
C SER A 926 6.33 -9.61 -25.25
N PRO A 927 6.73 -9.06 -24.09
CA PRO A 927 5.78 -8.45 -23.17
C PRO A 927 4.95 -7.35 -23.80
N THR A 928 3.63 -7.45 -23.64
CA THR A 928 2.65 -6.41 -23.97
C THR A 928 2.02 -5.95 -22.66
N PHE A 929 1.84 -4.64 -22.45
CA PHE A 929 1.31 -4.08 -21.20
C PHE A 929 1.99 -4.63 -19.91
N GLY A 930 3.31 -4.83 -19.96
CA GLY A 930 4.10 -5.30 -18.82
C GLY A 930 4.08 -6.81 -18.58
N SER A 931 3.41 -7.62 -19.42
CA SER A 931 3.31 -9.08 -19.25
C SER A 931 3.62 -9.83 -20.55
N PRO A 932 4.41 -10.92 -20.53
CA PRO A 932 4.52 -11.85 -21.66
C PRO A 932 3.17 -12.42 -22.12
N LEU A 933 2.17 -12.49 -21.22
CA LEU A 933 0.79 -12.91 -21.52
C LEU A 933 -0.18 -11.71 -21.64
N GLY A 934 0.34 -10.52 -21.88
CA GLY A 934 -0.47 -9.30 -21.83
C GLY A 934 -1.33 -9.06 -23.07
N ALA A 935 -1.06 -9.74 -24.19
CA ALA A 935 -1.84 -9.61 -25.41
C ALA A 935 -2.83 -10.76 -25.61
N GLN A 936 -2.47 -11.97 -25.21
CA GLN A 936 -3.17 -13.21 -25.55
C GLN A 936 -4.32 -13.54 -24.61
N LEU A 937 -5.37 -14.13 -25.17
CA LEU A 937 -6.43 -14.79 -24.45
C LEU A 937 -6.69 -16.15 -25.11
N VAL A 938 -6.34 -17.21 -24.39
CA VAL A 938 -6.36 -18.60 -24.87
C VAL A 938 -7.55 -19.32 -24.27
N ASP A 939 -8.46 -19.81 -25.12
CA ASP A 939 -9.55 -20.70 -24.74
C ASP A 939 -9.17 -22.15 -25.12
N VAL A 940 -9.21 -23.06 -24.15
CA VAL A 940 -9.07 -24.51 -24.37
C VAL A 940 -10.37 -25.21 -23.97
N TYR A 941 -11.11 -25.67 -24.97
CA TYR A 941 -12.33 -26.45 -24.81
C TYR A 941 -11.98 -27.93 -24.82
N VAL A 942 -12.23 -28.62 -23.69
CA VAL A 942 -11.84 -30.02 -23.50
C VAL A 942 -13.04 -30.93 -23.75
N HIS A 943 -12.92 -31.80 -24.75
CA HIS A 943 -13.86 -32.86 -25.08
C HIS A 943 -13.51 -34.15 -24.32
N ASP A 944 -14.41 -34.56 -23.42
CA ASP A 944 -14.37 -35.87 -22.78
C ASP A 944 -15.39 -36.80 -23.48
N PRO A 945 -14.94 -37.84 -24.21
CA PRO A 945 -15.82 -38.76 -24.92
C PRO A 945 -16.71 -39.59 -23.97
N GLY A 946 -16.39 -39.64 -22.68
CA GLY A 946 -17.20 -40.26 -21.63
C GLY A 946 -18.26 -39.36 -21.02
N ALA A 947 -18.26 -38.06 -21.32
CA ALA A 947 -19.22 -37.11 -20.74
C ALA A 947 -20.64 -37.35 -21.28
N ALA A 948 -21.63 -37.26 -20.39
CA ALA A 948 -23.03 -37.31 -20.81
C ALA A 948 -23.37 -36.10 -21.68
N THR A 949 -24.22 -36.26 -22.71
CA THR A 949 -24.63 -35.16 -23.60
C THR A 949 -25.26 -33.96 -22.86
N SER A 950 -25.89 -34.21 -21.71
CA SER A 950 -26.44 -33.14 -20.86
C SER A 950 -25.37 -32.36 -20.07
N ALA A 951 -24.11 -32.80 -20.12
CA ALA A 951 -22.97 -32.21 -19.43
C ALA A 951 -21.91 -31.71 -20.43
N THR A 952 -22.29 -31.51 -21.69
CA THR A 952 -21.44 -30.98 -22.76
C THR A 952 -22.07 -29.76 -23.41
N SER A 953 -21.26 -28.87 -23.97
CA SER A 953 -21.69 -27.67 -24.69
C SER A 953 -20.95 -27.54 -26.02
N THR A 954 -21.56 -26.83 -26.98
CA THR A 954 -20.90 -26.37 -28.21
C THR A 954 -20.73 -24.85 -28.24
N ALA A 955 -21.17 -24.15 -27.19
CA ALA A 955 -21.04 -22.70 -27.11
C ALA A 955 -19.59 -22.28 -26.92
N ALA A 956 -19.20 -21.15 -27.52
CA ALA A 956 -17.98 -20.46 -27.13
C ALA A 956 -18.06 -19.95 -25.67
N SER A 957 -16.93 -19.53 -25.12
CA SER A 957 -16.81 -18.96 -23.77
C SER A 957 -17.82 -17.84 -23.51
N PHE A 958 -18.05 -17.01 -24.54
CA PHE A 958 -19.09 -15.98 -24.59
C PHE A 958 -19.80 -15.99 -25.96
N PRO A 959 -21.11 -15.72 -26.03
CA PRO A 959 -21.82 -15.59 -27.31
C PRO A 959 -21.20 -14.55 -28.27
N GLN A 960 -20.61 -13.48 -27.73
CA GLN A 960 -19.95 -12.39 -28.46
C GLN A 960 -18.69 -12.83 -29.21
N ARG A 961 -18.22 -14.07 -29.02
CA ARG A 961 -17.07 -14.62 -29.75
C ARG A 961 -17.42 -15.07 -31.18
N ASN A 962 -18.70 -15.21 -31.50
CA ASN A 962 -19.22 -15.49 -32.85
C ASN A 962 -18.67 -16.77 -33.52
N TYR A 963 -18.36 -17.80 -32.72
CA TYR A 963 -18.07 -19.15 -33.21
C TYR A 963 -18.73 -20.20 -32.30
N GLN A 964 -18.76 -21.45 -32.75
CA GLN A 964 -19.17 -22.61 -31.95
C GLN A 964 -18.10 -23.70 -32.03
N ILE A 965 -18.13 -24.62 -31.07
CA ILE A 965 -17.33 -25.84 -31.12
C ILE A 965 -18.13 -26.92 -31.84
N ALA A 966 -17.47 -27.75 -32.65
CA ALA A 966 -18.11 -28.81 -33.42
C ALA A 966 -18.96 -29.73 -32.52
N PRO A 967 -20.15 -30.18 -32.94
CA PRO A 967 -20.95 -31.11 -32.14
C PRO A 967 -20.22 -32.43 -31.81
N SER A 968 -19.30 -32.87 -32.66
CA SER A 968 -18.42 -34.03 -32.39
C SER A 968 -17.36 -33.75 -31.32
N ALA A 969 -17.05 -32.48 -31.09
CA ALA A 969 -16.07 -31.96 -30.15
C ALA A 969 -16.74 -31.28 -28.94
N ALA A 970 -18.02 -31.57 -28.67
CA ALA A 970 -18.77 -30.89 -27.62
C ALA A 970 -18.05 -31.02 -26.28
N TRP A 971 -17.72 -29.88 -25.67
CA TRP A 971 -16.78 -29.81 -24.55
C TRP A 971 -17.48 -29.96 -23.22
N SER A 972 -16.80 -30.58 -22.25
CA SER A 972 -17.28 -30.74 -20.87
C SER A 972 -16.60 -29.78 -19.91
N ARG A 973 -15.42 -29.25 -20.29
CA ARG A 973 -14.62 -28.28 -19.53
C ARG A 973 -14.09 -27.17 -20.44
N LEU A 974 -14.04 -25.94 -19.94
CA LEU A 974 -13.38 -24.81 -20.58
C LEU A 974 -12.31 -24.25 -19.63
N ILE A 975 -11.10 -24.08 -20.16
CA ILE A 975 -9.97 -23.44 -19.51
C ILE A 975 -9.64 -22.17 -20.32
N GLU A 976 -9.83 -21.00 -19.72
CA GLU A 976 -9.62 -19.68 -20.31
C GLU A 976 -8.47 -18.98 -19.57
N VAL A 977 -7.43 -18.59 -20.31
CA VAL A 977 -6.14 -18.12 -19.78
C VAL A 977 -5.72 -16.80 -20.42
N GLN A 978 -5.44 -15.78 -19.59
CA GLN A 978 -4.88 -14.49 -20.01
C GLN A 978 -4.00 -13.88 -18.91
N GLY A 979 -3.28 -12.78 -19.21
CA GLY A 979 -2.35 -12.14 -18.29
C GLY A 979 -2.99 -11.42 -17.10
N PHE A 980 -4.30 -11.16 -17.16
CA PHE A 980 -5.02 -10.33 -16.17
C PHE A 980 -6.30 -11.00 -15.64
N GLY A 981 -6.49 -12.29 -15.89
CA GLY A 981 -7.70 -13.02 -15.51
C GLY A 981 -7.66 -14.49 -15.89
N GLN A 982 -8.69 -15.24 -15.51
CA GLN A 982 -8.79 -16.67 -15.80
C GLN A 982 -10.22 -17.19 -15.62
N ARG A 983 -10.57 -18.28 -16.31
CA ARG A 983 -11.84 -19.00 -16.08
C ARG A 983 -11.65 -20.50 -16.24
N TYR A 984 -12.08 -21.28 -15.25
CA TYR A 984 -12.10 -22.74 -15.34
C TYR A 984 -13.48 -23.25 -14.95
N ILE A 985 -14.26 -23.69 -15.94
CA ILE A 985 -15.68 -24.00 -15.77
C ILE A 985 -16.10 -25.31 -16.44
N ASP A 986 -17.26 -25.84 -16.02
CA ASP A 986 -17.98 -26.88 -16.75
C ASP A 986 -18.96 -26.31 -17.79
N ALA A 987 -19.63 -27.20 -18.54
CA ALA A 987 -20.62 -26.85 -19.55
C ALA A 987 -21.86 -26.07 -19.03
N HIS A 988 -22.04 -25.99 -17.70
CA HIS A 988 -23.12 -25.23 -17.05
C HIS A 988 -22.63 -23.90 -16.47
N ALA A 989 -21.41 -23.49 -16.79
CA ALA A 989 -20.73 -22.31 -16.23
C ALA A 989 -20.44 -22.39 -14.72
N THR A 990 -20.37 -23.60 -14.15
CA THR A 990 -19.94 -23.81 -12.77
C THR A 990 -18.42 -23.74 -12.68
N THR A 991 -17.87 -22.89 -11.80
CA THR A 991 -16.42 -22.80 -11.56
C THR A 991 -15.87 -24.07 -10.93
N LEU A 992 -14.76 -24.58 -11.46
CA LEU A 992 -14.12 -25.84 -11.06
C LEU A 992 -12.81 -25.65 -10.28
N GLY A 993 -12.35 -24.41 -10.15
CA GLY A 993 -11.16 -24.05 -9.39
C GLY A 993 -10.39 -22.90 -10.03
N THR A 994 -9.15 -22.70 -9.59
CA THR A 994 -8.19 -21.78 -10.17
C THR A 994 -7.21 -22.52 -11.07
N ILE A 995 -6.64 -21.80 -12.03
CA ILE A 995 -5.61 -22.24 -12.96
C ILE A 995 -4.27 -21.68 -12.46
N SER A 996 -3.24 -22.52 -12.43
CA SER A 996 -1.87 -22.04 -12.28
C SER A 996 -1.33 -21.68 -13.66
N ILE A 997 -0.98 -20.41 -13.90
CA ILE A 997 -0.60 -19.88 -15.23
C ILE A 997 0.82 -19.28 -15.14
N ARG A 998 1.67 -19.57 -16.14
CA ARG A 998 2.97 -18.92 -16.34
C ARG A 998 3.24 -18.71 -17.82
N ALA A 999 3.85 -17.59 -18.17
CA ALA A 999 4.28 -17.28 -19.53
C ALA A 999 5.77 -16.93 -19.54
N ASN A 1000 6.51 -17.43 -20.53
CA ASN A 1000 7.95 -17.26 -20.58
C ASN A 1000 8.40 -16.80 -21.98
N GLN A 1001 8.92 -15.57 -22.07
CA GLN A 1001 9.33 -14.97 -23.34
C GLN A 1001 10.43 -15.75 -24.08
N ILE A 1002 11.35 -16.41 -23.35
CA ILE A 1002 12.50 -17.10 -23.96
C ILE A 1002 12.05 -18.40 -24.65
N SER A 1003 11.27 -19.22 -23.95
CA SER A 1003 10.71 -20.46 -24.50
C SER A 1003 9.48 -20.22 -25.38
N ARG A 1004 8.86 -19.05 -25.23
CA ARG A 1004 7.61 -18.60 -25.85
C ARG A 1004 6.39 -19.44 -25.51
N TYR A 1005 6.46 -20.22 -24.44
CA TYR A 1005 5.32 -20.99 -23.96
C TYR A 1005 4.50 -20.21 -22.92
N ILE A 1006 3.19 -20.31 -23.09
CA ILE A 1006 2.17 -20.06 -22.08
C ILE A 1006 1.82 -21.43 -21.49
N THR A 1007 2.21 -21.65 -20.24
CA THR A 1007 2.02 -22.90 -19.49
C THR A 1007 0.93 -22.72 -18.47
N PHE A 1008 -0.01 -23.64 -18.40
CA PHE A 1008 -1.02 -23.63 -17.37
C PHE A 1008 -1.41 -25.03 -16.92
N SER A 1009 -1.91 -25.15 -15.70
CA SER A 1009 -2.30 -26.43 -15.14
C SER A 1009 -3.57 -26.35 -14.31
N VAL A 1010 -4.32 -27.45 -14.35
CA VAL A 1010 -5.56 -27.64 -13.58
C VAL A 1010 -5.55 -29.02 -12.89
N PRO A 1011 -6.24 -29.18 -11.75
CA PRO A 1011 -6.29 -30.45 -11.06
C PRO A 1011 -6.91 -31.57 -11.92
N ALA A 1012 -6.25 -32.72 -11.99
CA ALA A 1012 -6.78 -33.90 -12.65
C ALA A 1012 -8.08 -34.39 -11.99
N SER A 1013 -8.28 -34.09 -10.70
CA SER A 1013 -9.51 -34.41 -9.96
C SER A 1013 -10.76 -33.70 -10.49
N SER A 1014 -10.61 -32.52 -11.12
CA SER A 1014 -11.73 -31.76 -11.69
C SER A 1014 -11.78 -31.83 -13.21
N LEU A 1015 -10.62 -31.96 -13.87
CA LEU A 1015 -10.55 -32.09 -15.33
C LEU A 1015 -10.87 -33.52 -15.78
N GLY A 1016 -10.37 -34.51 -15.05
CA GLY A 1016 -10.26 -35.90 -15.47
C GLY A 1016 -8.82 -36.28 -15.86
N HIS A 1017 -8.68 -37.45 -16.47
CA HIS A 1017 -7.41 -37.97 -16.98
C HIS A 1017 -7.51 -38.12 -18.50
N PRO A 1018 -7.11 -37.10 -19.27
CA PRO A 1018 -7.18 -37.17 -20.72
C PRO A 1018 -6.39 -38.36 -21.27
N GLY A 1019 -6.98 -39.06 -22.22
CA GLY A 1019 -6.39 -40.22 -22.89
C GLY A 1019 -6.95 -40.35 -24.31
N SER A 1020 -6.67 -41.47 -24.98
CA SER A 1020 -7.11 -41.70 -26.36
C SER A 1020 -8.60 -41.37 -26.57
N GLY A 1021 -8.89 -40.55 -27.58
CA GLY A 1021 -10.24 -40.07 -27.88
C GLY A 1021 -10.68 -38.78 -27.18
N TRP A 1022 -9.93 -38.29 -26.19
CA TRP A 1022 -10.14 -36.94 -25.66
C TRP A 1022 -9.68 -35.90 -26.67
N GLY A 1023 -10.39 -34.78 -26.74
CA GLY A 1023 -10.09 -33.72 -27.69
C GLY A 1023 -9.92 -32.35 -27.05
N PHE A 1024 -9.19 -31.48 -27.74
CA PHE A 1024 -8.92 -30.10 -27.35
C PHE A 1024 -9.17 -29.19 -28.54
N ALA A 1025 -10.18 -28.32 -28.46
CA ALA A 1025 -10.30 -27.18 -29.38
C ALA A 1025 -9.62 -25.97 -28.74
N VAL A 1026 -8.63 -25.40 -29.41
CA VAL A 1026 -7.80 -24.31 -28.90
C VAL A 1026 -8.06 -23.08 -29.74
N VAL A 1027 -8.44 -21.97 -29.10
CA VAL A 1027 -8.73 -20.71 -29.77
C VAL A 1027 -7.90 -19.61 -29.15
N LEU A 1028 -7.13 -18.92 -29.97
CA LEU A 1028 -6.35 -17.75 -29.58
C LEU A 1028 -7.05 -16.47 -30.06
N THR A 1029 -7.27 -15.57 -29.10
CA THR A 1029 -7.82 -14.25 -29.33
C THR A 1029 -6.95 -13.17 -28.72
N GLY A 1030 -7.25 -11.90 -29.03
CA GLY A 1030 -6.70 -10.76 -28.29
C GLY A 1030 -7.45 -10.50 -26.99
N GLN A 1031 -6.72 -10.41 -25.88
CA GLN A 1031 -7.23 -9.98 -24.58
C GLN A 1031 -7.63 -8.50 -24.60
N ASP A 1032 -8.73 -8.17 -23.94
CA ASP A 1032 -9.15 -6.81 -23.61
C ASP A 1032 -10.00 -6.81 -22.33
N GLY A 1033 -9.38 -6.47 -21.21
CA GLY A 1033 -10.03 -6.43 -19.89
C GLY A 1033 -11.18 -5.40 -19.77
N PHE A 1034 -11.31 -4.47 -20.71
CA PHE A 1034 -12.40 -3.50 -20.74
C PHE A 1034 -13.63 -4.01 -21.51
N SER A 1035 -13.51 -5.15 -22.20
CA SER A 1035 -14.62 -5.76 -22.92
C SER A 1035 -15.44 -6.69 -22.01
N PRO A 1036 -16.79 -6.72 -22.11
CA PRO A 1036 -17.64 -7.63 -21.33
C PRO A 1036 -17.35 -9.12 -21.54
N ASP A 1037 -16.77 -9.49 -22.68
CA ASP A 1037 -16.34 -10.84 -23.01
C ASP A 1037 -14.83 -11.03 -22.89
N GLN A 1038 -14.11 -10.06 -22.31
CA GLN A 1038 -12.64 -10.01 -22.16
C GLN A 1038 -11.85 -10.06 -23.48
N ALA A 1039 -12.53 -9.89 -24.62
CA ALA A 1039 -11.97 -10.06 -25.95
C ALA A 1039 -11.89 -8.74 -26.72
N ARG A 1040 -10.74 -8.51 -27.34
CA ARG A 1040 -10.51 -7.37 -28.21
C ARG A 1040 -11.48 -7.41 -29.39
N SER A 1041 -12.02 -6.24 -29.70
CA SER A 1041 -13.01 -6.07 -30.77
C SER A 1041 -12.35 -5.88 -32.14
N PHE A 1042 -13.17 -6.02 -33.18
CA PHE A 1042 -12.79 -5.80 -34.57
C PHE A 1042 -13.40 -4.50 -35.10
N ALA A 1043 -12.69 -3.86 -36.01
CA ALA A 1043 -13.13 -2.75 -36.84
C ALA A 1043 -12.94 -3.10 -38.33
N PRO A 1044 -13.53 -2.38 -39.30
CA PRO A 1044 -13.35 -2.71 -40.72
C PRO A 1044 -11.87 -2.73 -41.15
N THR A 1045 -11.09 -1.80 -40.59
CA THR A 1045 -9.62 -1.73 -40.69
C THR A 1045 -9.01 -1.56 -39.30
N PRO A 1046 -7.77 -2.02 -39.07
CA PRO A 1046 -7.18 -2.02 -37.74
C PRO A 1046 -7.11 -0.60 -37.15
N GLN A 1047 -7.35 -0.51 -35.86
CA GLN A 1047 -7.21 0.71 -35.06
C GLN A 1047 -6.07 0.52 -34.04
N PRO A 1048 -5.67 1.53 -33.25
CA PRO A 1048 -4.60 1.37 -32.27
C PRO A 1048 -4.78 0.13 -31.37
N TYR A 1049 -6.01 -0.13 -30.91
CA TYR A 1049 -6.33 -1.20 -29.97
C TYR A 1049 -7.47 -2.14 -30.45
N GLN A 1050 -7.81 -2.14 -31.74
CA GLN A 1050 -8.80 -3.07 -32.31
C GLN A 1050 -8.21 -3.78 -33.52
N PHE A 1051 -8.53 -5.05 -33.67
CA PHE A 1051 -8.18 -5.80 -34.88
C PHE A 1051 -8.91 -5.23 -36.09
N GLY A 1052 -8.33 -5.38 -37.28
CA GLY A 1052 -9.01 -5.11 -38.53
C GLY A 1052 -9.62 -6.39 -39.09
N VAL A 1053 -10.86 -6.31 -39.59
CA VAL A 1053 -11.40 -7.37 -40.46
C VAL A 1053 -10.53 -7.48 -41.71
N CYS A 1054 -10.02 -6.36 -42.24
CA CYS A 1054 -9.00 -6.36 -43.29
C CYS A 1054 -7.96 -5.26 -43.07
N ALA A 1055 -6.71 -5.48 -43.50
CA ALA A 1055 -5.64 -4.49 -43.33
C ALA A 1055 -5.95 -3.17 -44.07
N PRO A 1056 -6.21 -3.17 -45.39
CA PRO A 1056 -6.83 -2.05 -46.08
C PRO A 1056 -8.35 -2.27 -46.28
N PRO A 1057 -9.13 -1.20 -46.50
CA PRO A 1057 -10.48 -1.33 -47.04
C PRO A 1057 -10.47 -2.11 -48.35
N SER A 1058 -11.35 -3.08 -48.49
CA SER A 1058 -11.43 -3.96 -49.67
C SER A 1058 -12.88 -4.31 -49.97
N SER A 1059 -13.16 -4.61 -51.23
CA SER A 1059 -14.46 -5.12 -51.68
C SER A 1059 -14.57 -6.65 -51.58
N ASP A 1060 -13.56 -7.32 -51.05
CA ASP A 1060 -13.64 -8.75 -50.73
C ASP A 1060 -14.83 -9.00 -49.78
N PRO A 1061 -15.67 -10.02 -50.03
CA PRO A 1061 -16.81 -10.33 -49.17
C PRO A 1061 -16.46 -10.37 -47.68
N HIS A 1062 -15.30 -10.92 -47.31
CA HIS A 1062 -14.83 -10.97 -45.93
C HIS A 1062 -14.70 -9.58 -45.31
N CYS A 1063 -14.15 -8.61 -46.07
CA CYS A 1063 -13.88 -7.25 -45.60
C CYS A 1063 -15.13 -6.35 -45.47
N THR A 1064 -16.29 -6.82 -45.93
CA THR A 1064 -17.54 -6.04 -45.94
C THR A 1064 -18.56 -6.49 -44.89
N VAL A 1065 -18.26 -7.56 -44.16
CA VAL A 1065 -19.09 -8.06 -43.06
C VAL A 1065 -19.04 -7.08 -41.87
N ASP A 1066 -20.14 -6.99 -41.12
CA ASP A 1066 -20.18 -6.23 -39.88
C ASP A 1066 -19.09 -6.76 -38.91
N PRO A 1067 -18.09 -5.94 -38.53
CA PRO A 1067 -17.01 -6.37 -37.63
C PRO A 1067 -17.49 -6.90 -36.28
N SER A 1068 -18.71 -6.57 -35.85
CA SER A 1068 -19.28 -7.11 -34.60
C SER A 1068 -19.77 -8.56 -34.71
N THR A 1069 -19.83 -9.11 -35.93
CA THR A 1069 -20.38 -10.45 -36.22
C THR A 1069 -19.35 -11.47 -36.66
N VAL A 1070 -18.11 -11.05 -36.93
CA VAL A 1070 -17.03 -11.96 -37.33
C VAL A 1070 -16.54 -12.80 -36.12
N PRO A 1071 -16.05 -14.04 -36.32
CA PRO A 1071 -15.49 -14.84 -35.23
C PRO A 1071 -14.28 -14.14 -34.61
N LYS A 1072 -14.28 -14.00 -33.29
CA LYS A 1072 -13.14 -13.46 -32.53
C LYS A 1072 -12.09 -14.56 -32.29
N ALA A 1073 -11.54 -15.09 -33.37
CA ALA A 1073 -10.45 -16.05 -33.37
C ALA A 1073 -9.37 -15.54 -34.33
N MET A 1074 -8.22 -15.15 -33.80
CA MET A 1074 -7.07 -14.76 -34.63
C MET A 1074 -6.37 -16.01 -35.17
N ASP A 1075 -6.43 -17.10 -34.42
CA ASP A 1075 -5.75 -18.36 -34.66
C ASP A 1075 -6.48 -19.48 -33.91
N VAL A 1076 -6.55 -20.66 -34.51
CA VAL A 1076 -7.11 -21.90 -33.95
C VAL A 1076 -6.25 -23.10 -34.32
N LEU A 1077 -6.06 -24.00 -33.36
CA LEU A 1077 -5.37 -25.26 -33.63
C LEU A 1077 -6.27 -26.20 -34.43
N THR A 1078 -5.87 -26.55 -35.65
CA THR A 1078 -6.67 -27.39 -36.55
C THR A 1078 -6.24 -28.85 -36.59
N PRO A 1079 -7.18 -29.82 -36.72
CA PRO A 1079 -6.81 -31.22 -36.90
C PRO A 1079 -6.19 -31.48 -38.29
N PRO A 1080 -5.41 -32.56 -38.45
CA PRO A 1080 -4.74 -32.86 -39.71
C PRO A 1080 -5.69 -32.87 -40.92
N GLY A 1081 -5.40 -32.01 -41.91
CA GLY A 1081 -6.17 -31.90 -43.15
C GLY A 1081 -7.31 -30.89 -43.13
N VAL A 1082 -7.54 -30.20 -42.01
CA VAL A 1082 -8.39 -29.00 -41.94
C VAL A 1082 -7.51 -27.76 -42.11
N LEU A 1083 -8.00 -26.77 -42.85
CA LEU A 1083 -7.34 -25.47 -42.98
C LEU A 1083 -8.08 -24.46 -42.13
N GLN A 1084 -7.35 -23.72 -41.28
CA GLN A 1084 -7.94 -22.64 -40.48
C GLN A 1084 -8.69 -21.63 -41.36
N SER A 1085 -8.12 -21.29 -42.53
CA SER A 1085 -8.73 -20.33 -43.45
C SER A 1085 -10.08 -20.78 -43.99
N ASP A 1086 -10.35 -22.09 -44.07
CA ASP A 1086 -11.67 -22.62 -44.41
C ASP A 1086 -12.55 -22.69 -43.16
N GLU A 1087 -12.04 -23.25 -42.06
CA GLU A 1087 -12.81 -23.45 -40.81
C GLU A 1087 -13.35 -22.13 -40.24
N LEU A 1088 -12.57 -21.05 -40.29
CA LEU A 1088 -12.94 -19.71 -39.83
C LEU A 1088 -13.61 -18.84 -40.92
N ASP A 1089 -13.81 -19.33 -42.14
CA ASP A 1089 -14.45 -18.58 -43.22
C ASP A 1089 -15.94 -18.34 -42.90
N TYR A 1090 -16.23 -17.18 -42.33
CA TYR A 1090 -17.59 -16.74 -41.98
C TYR A 1090 -18.45 -16.36 -43.20
N THR A 1091 -17.90 -16.41 -44.41
CA THR A 1091 -18.67 -16.29 -45.66
C THR A 1091 -19.16 -17.65 -46.16
N LEU A 1092 -18.47 -18.73 -45.76
CA LEU A 1092 -18.86 -20.13 -46.02
C LEU A 1092 -19.63 -20.78 -44.87
N HIS A 1093 -19.32 -20.40 -43.62
CA HIS A 1093 -19.86 -21.00 -42.41
C HIS A 1093 -20.62 -19.97 -41.55
N ASN A 1094 -21.86 -20.29 -41.19
CA ASN A 1094 -22.65 -19.47 -40.28
C ASN A 1094 -23.56 -20.35 -39.39
N PRO A 1095 -23.20 -20.57 -38.11
CA PRO A 1095 -22.00 -20.06 -37.45
C PRO A 1095 -20.71 -20.74 -37.95
N VAL A 1096 -19.57 -20.11 -37.73
CA VAL A 1096 -18.25 -20.74 -37.78
C VAL A 1096 -18.16 -21.83 -36.71
N VAL A 1097 -17.56 -22.97 -37.05
CA VAL A 1097 -17.49 -24.16 -36.19
C VAL A 1097 -16.06 -24.65 -36.11
N ILE A 1098 -15.49 -24.69 -34.90
CA ILE A 1098 -14.10 -25.07 -34.63
C ILE A 1098 -14.06 -26.52 -34.17
N THR A 1099 -13.16 -27.30 -34.77
CA THR A 1099 -12.95 -28.72 -34.47
C THR A 1099 -11.81 -28.91 -33.47
N ASP A 1100 -11.84 -30.00 -32.71
CA ASP A 1100 -10.78 -30.36 -31.78
C ASP A 1100 -9.64 -31.16 -32.43
N VAL A 1101 -8.46 -31.10 -31.81
CA VAL A 1101 -7.41 -32.09 -32.00
C VAL A 1101 -7.57 -33.19 -30.96
N VAL A 1102 -7.43 -34.44 -31.38
CA VAL A 1102 -7.76 -35.60 -30.54
C VAL A 1102 -6.49 -36.37 -30.15
N ILE A 1103 -6.40 -36.81 -28.90
CA ILE A 1103 -5.35 -37.72 -28.43
C ILE A 1103 -5.48 -39.05 -29.20
N PRO A 1104 -4.42 -39.50 -29.89
CA PRO A 1104 -4.48 -40.66 -30.80
C PRO A 1104 -4.71 -42.02 -30.12
#